data_AF-A0AB39LD33-F1
#
_entry.id   AF-A0AB39LD33-F1
#
_cell.length_a   1.000
_cell.length_b   1.000
_cell.length_c   1.000
_cell.angle_alpha   90.00
_cell.angle_beta   90.00
_cell.angle_gamma   90.00
#
_symmetry.space_group_name_H-M   'P 1'
#
loop_
_entity.id
_entity.type
_entity.pdbx_description
1 polymer ?
#
loop_
_entity_poly.entity_id
_entity_poly.type
_entity_poly.pdbx_seq_one_letter_code
_entity_poly.pdbx_strand_id
1 'polypeptide(L)'
;MKKWLFKLSLVAMTFLLLPVQAVQACCGFIIGRQLTKDGTTLFGRTEDYPYYPNGGKHNKNYVVVGAKNYKEGDQLEDESNGFTYPHATSEMKYTATYDSARGDGSNGAFGEHGFNEAGVSMTSTVTAIPNKKVLKTDPLTENGIPEAAMLDVVLPRVKSAREGVEFLAKVIEEKGSAEGNVVVFADQNETWYMEILSGHQYVAVKVPEDKYAVFANTYYLGHVDLNDKENVIASKDVEKVAKESGNYKTDKDGNFHIAKSYGPEKYAEGDRSRTYAGITLLDPNAKVTYEDDEYELFRTPTDPNKKYTLEDAFALQRNRFEHLNGRFVPDDQIGVKKQGDDGSNDTVRKDQYKYALGNENVIDAHVYQINPNLPKSFGGTVWLGMGPSRNTPYVPFYGNVKDTYKAFKPQTATYDPNSWYWTVWHIDQMAINNQDLFGKSIQNHWKALEEQLIIEQKVSDSKYATLKADEAAAKATEDQVTEDALARSERLFKQFKQYESELSATLKEAGRTDDPYRASLPDDYKDPTESSTEASKEETTSSTEPSTESSQEETTSSTEPSTESSQEETTSSTEPSTESSKEETTSSTEPSTESSQEETTSSTEPSTESSKEETTASTEPSTELSKEETTSSTEPSTEASQEETTSSTEPSTEASQEETTSSTESSTEASQEETTASTEPSTEASQEGTTPNNTTTIVPTNSNSVSTVGRPVLPTNSYILVDQATGIVLQNPDFAQGGYSLLVEVLKDIKALADKEYEAYNIQLSNQNNPIHQISPTVVTIPVNSQKEVEAVYGIGENGQLESFQFQLNEDKSAVTFTTSHFSTYGVVYKSAAKIEEKKNDKKLPSTGQSISIATMVGGVLLTLFGFGYNIKKRRNH
;
A
#
# COMPACT_ATOMS: atom_id res chain seq x y z
N MET A 1 -11.60 -45.47 -37.86
CA MET A 1 -12.67 -45.10 -36.91
C MET A 1 -12.21 -45.15 -35.45
N LYS A 2 -12.31 -46.25 -34.68
CA LYS A 2 -12.08 -46.23 -33.20
C LYS A 2 -10.80 -45.50 -32.72
N LYS A 3 -9.61 -45.78 -33.28
CA LYS A 3 -8.36 -45.06 -32.91
C LYS A 3 -8.34 -43.56 -33.26
N TRP A 4 -9.16 -43.10 -34.21
CA TRP A 4 -9.28 -41.69 -34.58
C TRP A 4 -10.26 -40.97 -33.66
N LEU A 5 -11.41 -41.60 -33.37
CA LEU A 5 -12.36 -41.12 -32.35
C LEU A 5 -11.71 -41.03 -30.96
N PHE A 6 -10.84 -41.97 -30.60
CA PHE A 6 -10.08 -41.90 -29.33
C PHE A 6 -9.06 -40.76 -29.31
N LYS A 7 -8.42 -40.43 -30.44
CA LYS A 7 -7.54 -39.25 -30.53
C LYS A 7 -8.32 -37.93 -30.51
N LEU A 8 -9.45 -37.82 -31.19
CA LEU A 8 -10.35 -36.66 -31.05
C LEU A 8 -10.89 -36.54 -29.63
N SER A 9 -11.21 -37.65 -28.97
CA SER A 9 -11.63 -37.66 -27.57
C SER A 9 -10.52 -37.21 -26.62
N LEU A 10 -9.25 -37.55 -26.89
CA LEU A 10 -8.13 -37.04 -26.10
C LEU A 10 -7.96 -35.53 -26.31
N VAL A 11 -7.90 -35.06 -27.56
CA VAL A 11 -7.73 -33.62 -27.87
C VAL A 11 -8.89 -32.77 -27.32
N ALA A 12 -10.13 -33.23 -27.46
CA ALA A 12 -11.30 -32.57 -26.87
C ALA A 12 -11.31 -32.63 -25.32
N MET A 13 -10.62 -33.60 -24.73
CA MET A 13 -10.43 -33.67 -23.28
C MET A 13 -9.28 -32.76 -22.81
N THR A 14 -8.23 -32.55 -23.62
CA THR A 14 -7.21 -31.51 -23.39
C THR A 14 -7.84 -30.11 -23.42
N PHE A 15 -8.70 -29.82 -24.42
CA PHE A 15 -9.48 -28.58 -24.48
C PHE A 15 -10.56 -28.44 -23.37
N LEU A 16 -10.79 -29.47 -22.55
CA LEU A 16 -11.61 -29.43 -21.34
C LEU A 16 -10.78 -29.49 -20.04
N LEU A 17 -9.45 -29.47 -20.16
CA LEU A 17 -8.49 -29.56 -19.05
C LEU A 17 -7.51 -28.38 -19.02
N LEU A 18 -7.72 -27.34 -19.84
CA LEU A 18 -7.11 -26.03 -19.62
C LEU A 18 -7.87 -25.31 -18.50
N PRO A 19 -7.26 -25.09 -17.32
CA PRO A 19 -7.90 -24.34 -16.25
C PRO A 19 -7.70 -22.85 -16.52
N VAL A 20 -8.62 -22.23 -17.25
CA VAL A 20 -8.75 -20.76 -17.21
C VAL A 20 -9.24 -20.41 -15.81
N GLN A 21 -8.31 -20.16 -14.88
CA GLN A 21 -8.57 -19.89 -13.46
C GLN A 21 -9.08 -18.45 -13.28
N ALA A 22 -10.17 -18.11 -13.96
CA ALA A 22 -10.82 -16.81 -13.84
C ALA A 22 -11.27 -16.58 -12.40
N VAL A 23 -10.51 -15.76 -11.68
CA VAL A 23 -10.86 -15.27 -10.35
C VAL A 23 -12.17 -14.49 -10.43
N GLN A 24 -13.03 -14.65 -9.42
CA GLN A 24 -14.39 -14.07 -9.38
C GLN A 24 -14.60 -13.14 -8.17
N ALA A 25 -13.52 -12.77 -7.49
CA ALA A 25 -13.57 -12.24 -6.13
C ALA A 25 -12.81 -10.93 -5.86
N CYS A 26 -11.84 -10.52 -6.70
CA CYS A 26 -11.14 -9.23 -6.59
C CYS A 26 -12.12 -8.03 -6.61
N CYS A 27 -11.95 -7.06 -5.72
CA CYS A 27 -12.75 -5.83 -5.74
C CYS A 27 -11.88 -4.57 -5.64
N GLY A 28 -11.98 -3.71 -6.66
CA GLY A 28 -11.21 -2.49 -6.79
C GLY A 28 -11.98 -1.22 -6.40
N PHE A 29 -11.22 -0.17 -6.11
CA PHE A 29 -11.75 1.16 -5.80
C PHE A 29 -10.80 2.27 -6.24
N ILE A 30 -11.35 3.48 -6.44
CA ILE A 30 -10.60 4.71 -6.66
C ILE A 30 -11.29 5.85 -5.91
N ILE A 31 -10.52 6.76 -5.32
CA ILE A 31 -10.99 8.00 -4.71
C ILE A 31 -10.10 9.13 -5.24
N GLY A 32 -10.68 9.98 -6.07
CA GLY A 32 -9.99 11.13 -6.65
C GLY A 32 -9.52 12.13 -5.60
N ARG A 33 -8.38 12.79 -5.87
CA ARG A 33 -7.69 13.66 -4.90
C ARG A 33 -8.47 14.88 -4.43
N GLN A 34 -9.52 15.31 -5.15
CA GLN A 34 -10.40 16.38 -4.67
C GLN A 34 -11.41 15.88 -3.64
N LEU A 35 -11.53 14.56 -3.43
CA LEU A 35 -12.36 13.96 -2.38
C LEU A 35 -11.58 13.47 -1.15
N THR A 36 -10.24 13.51 -1.11
CA THR A 36 -9.45 13.08 0.06
C THR A 36 -9.16 14.24 1.04
N LYS A 37 -8.86 13.90 2.31
CA LYS A 37 -8.54 14.89 3.37
C LYS A 37 -7.14 15.51 3.19
N ASP A 38 -6.23 14.83 2.50
CA ASP A 38 -4.83 15.22 2.32
C ASP A 38 -4.45 15.67 0.89
N GLY A 39 -5.36 15.53 -0.08
CA GLY A 39 -5.11 15.87 -1.49
C GLY A 39 -4.30 14.83 -2.26
N THR A 40 -4.19 13.60 -1.74
CA THR A 40 -3.63 12.44 -2.45
C THR A 40 -4.72 11.71 -3.23
N THR A 41 -4.38 11.01 -4.33
CA THR A 41 -5.32 10.05 -4.93
C THR A 41 -5.19 8.71 -4.21
N LEU A 42 -6.30 8.09 -3.81
CA LEU A 42 -6.30 6.72 -3.25
C LEU A 42 -6.86 5.74 -4.29
N PHE A 43 -6.21 4.60 -4.54
CA PHE A 43 -6.79 3.51 -5.31
C PHE A 43 -6.20 2.15 -4.92
N GLY A 44 -6.82 1.06 -5.35
CA GLY A 44 -6.32 -0.29 -5.13
C GLY A 44 -7.40 -1.35 -5.33
N ARG A 45 -7.08 -2.60 -5.00
CA ARG A 45 -8.05 -3.71 -4.96
C ARG A 45 -7.74 -4.67 -3.81
N THR A 46 -8.71 -5.51 -3.46
CA THR A 46 -8.37 -6.85 -2.98
C THR A 46 -7.98 -7.70 -4.18
N GLU A 47 -6.93 -8.50 -4.00
CA GLU A 47 -6.69 -9.69 -4.81
C GLU A 47 -7.21 -10.90 -4.02
N ASP A 48 -7.94 -11.76 -4.70
CA ASP A 48 -8.68 -12.87 -4.11
C ASP A 48 -8.42 -14.16 -4.89
N TYR A 49 -8.28 -15.30 -4.20
CA TYR A 49 -8.09 -16.59 -4.85
C TYR A 49 -9.07 -17.63 -4.28
N PRO A 50 -10.20 -17.90 -4.97
CA PRO A 50 -11.36 -18.63 -4.42
C PRO A 50 -11.20 -20.17 -4.42
N TYR A 51 -9.98 -20.68 -4.57
CA TYR A 51 -9.69 -22.11 -4.46
C TYR A 51 -8.86 -22.34 -3.19
N TYR A 52 -9.26 -23.34 -2.40
CA TYR A 52 -8.52 -23.77 -1.21
C TYR A 52 -7.02 -23.92 -1.51
N PRO A 53 -6.12 -23.58 -0.54
CA PRO A 53 -4.68 -23.52 -0.77
C PRO A 53 -4.17 -24.84 -1.36
N ASN A 54 -3.81 -24.79 -2.64
CA ASN A 54 -3.46 -25.95 -3.48
C ASN A 54 -2.05 -26.47 -3.17
N GLY A 55 -1.77 -26.73 -1.89
CA GLY A 55 -0.43 -26.57 -1.33
C GLY A 55 0.03 -25.13 -1.47
N GLY A 56 -0.72 -24.18 -0.90
CA GLY A 56 -0.30 -22.79 -0.67
C GLY A 56 0.15 -21.94 -1.87
N LYS A 57 0.08 -22.42 -3.12
CA LYS A 57 0.75 -21.85 -4.32
C LYS A 57 0.61 -20.33 -4.54
N HIS A 58 -0.55 -19.77 -4.20
CA HIS A 58 -0.92 -18.37 -4.45
C HIS A 58 -0.73 -17.48 -3.21
N ASN A 59 0.11 -17.91 -2.27
CA ASN A 59 0.66 -17.02 -1.26
C ASN A 59 1.61 -15.99 -1.88
N LYS A 60 1.73 -14.81 -1.28
CA LYS A 60 2.37 -13.66 -1.94
C LYS A 60 3.80 -13.35 -1.50
N ASN A 61 4.54 -12.76 -2.43
CA ASN A 61 5.88 -12.20 -2.23
C ASN A 61 5.93 -10.76 -2.74
N TYR A 62 6.33 -9.80 -1.91
CA TYR A 62 6.60 -8.44 -2.35
C TYR A 62 8.10 -8.26 -2.63
N VAL A 63 8.47 -7.96 -3.88
CA VAL A 63 9.88 -7.92 -4.32
C VAL A 63 10.19 -6.70 -5.19
N VAL A 64 11.48 -6.41 -5.36
CA VAL A 64 11.97 -5.50 -6.41
C VAL A 64 12.55 -6.31 -7.56
N VAL A 65 12.06 -6.08 -8.77
CA VAL A 65 12.66 -6.54 -10.02
C VAL A 65 13.64 -5.45 -10.48
N GLY A 66 14.92 -5.82 -10.59
CA GLY A 66 15.98 -4.90 -11.00
C GLY A 66 15.88 -4.48 -12.47
N ALA A 67 16.25 -3.23 -12.76
CA ALA A 67 16.39 -2.74 -14.13
C ALA A 67 17.35 -3.61 -14.93
N LYS A 68 17.02 -3.89 -16.20
CA LYS A 68 17.74 -4.86 -17.03
C LYS A 68 17.77 -4.46 -18.49
N ASN A 69 18.92 -4.69 -19.13
CA ASN A 69 19.08 -4.53 -20.57
C ASN A 69 18.97 -5.89 -21.26
N TYR A 70 18.33 -5.91 -22.43
CA TYR A 70 18.07 -7.10 -23.22
C TYR A 70 18.66 -6.97 -24.63
N LYS A 71 18.92 -8.11 -25.27
CA LYS A 71 19.36 -8.16 -26.66
C LYS A 71 18.17 -8.00 -27.59
N GLU A 72 18.43 -7.50 -28.78
CA GLU A 72 17.43 -7.47 -29.85
C GLU A 72 16.93 -8.90 -30.15
N GLY A 73 15.62 -9.11 -30.04
CA GLY A 73 14.98 -10.41 -30.24
C GLY A 73 14.72 -11.21 -28.97
N ASP A 74 15.27 -10.85 -27.80
CA ASP A 74 14.91 -11.49 -26.52
C ASP A 74 13.40 -11.36 -26.27
N GLN A 75 12.74 -12.44 -25.84
CA GLN A 75 11.29 -12.46 -25.54
C GLN A 75 11.05 -12.67 -24.05
N LEU A 76 10.02 -12.00 -23.53
CA LEU A 76 9.26 -12.44 -22.37
C LEU A 76 8.35 -13.57 -22.82
N GLU A 77 8.28 -14.65 -22.03
CA GLU A 77 7.37 -15.79 -22.21
C GLU A 77 6.63 -16.03 -20.89
N ASP A 78 5.31 -16.21 -20.95
CA ASP A 78 4.47 -16.54 -19.78
C ASP A 78 4.19 -18.04 -19.69
N GLU A 79 4.47 -18.63 -18.53
CA GLU A 79 4.36 -20.07 -18.29
C GLU A 79 2.89 -20.57 -18.20
N SER A 80 1.89 -19.69 -18.04
CA SER A 80 0.48 -20.08 -17.86
C SER A 80 -0.24 -20.35 -19.19
N ASN A 81 0.01 -19.54 -20.23
CA ASN A 81 -0.64 -19.70 -21.54
C ASN A 81 0.32 -19.63 -22.76
N GLY A 82 1.63 -19.46 -22.56
CA GLY A 82 2.58 -19.31 -23.66
C GLY A 82 2.39 -18.01 -24.46
N PHE A 83 1.87 -16.96 -23.82
CA PHE A 83 1.97 -15.60 -24.35
C PHE A 83 3.44 -15.19 -24.46
N THR A 84 3.79 -14.48 -25.53
CA THR A 84 5.15 -13.98 -25.76
C THR A 84 5.15 -12.52 -26.22
N TYR A 85 6.07 -11.72 -25.71
CA TYR A 85 6.27 -10.33 -26.13
C TYR A 85 7.76 -9.96 -26.15
N PRO A 86 8.25 -9.18 -27.13
CA PRO A 86 9.65 -8.77 -27.16
C PRO A 86 10.00 -7.91 -25.95
N HIS A 87 11.17 -8.18 -25.35
CA HIS A 87 11.76 -7.26 -24.39
C HIS A 87 12.15 -5.95 -25.06
N ALA A 88 12.04 -4.85 -24.31
CA ALA A 88 12.64 -3.58 -24.69
C ALA A 88 14.15 -3.62 -24.42
N THR A 89 14.95 -2.89 -25.21
CA THR A 89 16.42 -2.86 -25.09
C THR A 89 16.90 -2.50 -23.68
N SER A 90 16.10 -1.71 -22.95
CA SER A 90 16.29 -1.40 -21.53
C SER A 90 14.93 -1.35 -20.85
N GLU A 91 14.80 -2.05 -19.72
CA GLU A 91 13.59 -2.18 -18.91
C GLU A 91 13.87 -1.68 -17.49
N MET A 92 12.96 -0.83 -16.98
CA MET A 92 13.12 -0.11 -15.72
C MET A 92 12.95 -1.01 -14.49
N LYS A 93 13.54 -0.60 -13.37
CA LYS A 93 13.30 -1.23 -12.05
C LYS A 93 11.84 -1.05 -11.65
N TYR A 94 11.20 -2.10 -11.12
CA TYR A 94 9.85 -2.04 -10.57
C TYR A 94 9.68 -2.92 -9.33
N THR A 95 8.66 -2.65 -8.52
CA THR A 95 8.19 -3.55 -7.47
C THR A 95 7.11 -4.47 -8.03
N ALA A 96 6.97 -5.68 -7.51
CA ALA A 96 5.90 -6.62 -7.87
C ALA A 96 5.44 -7.44 -6.65
N THR A 97 4.18 -7.87 -6.64
CA THR A 97 3.58 -8.70 -5.58
C THR A 97 3.22 -10.08 -6.14
N TYR A 98 4.26 -10.88 -6.35
CA TYR A 98 4.19 -12.15 -7.05
C TYR A 98 3.53 -13.29 -6.26
N ASP A 99 2.89 -14.23 -6.97
CA ASP A 99 2.67 -15.61 -6.48
C ASP A 99 3.99 -16.26 -6.08
N SER A 100 4.08 -16.89 -4.90
CA SER A 100 5.35 -17.48 -4.45
C SER A 100 5.72 -18.73 -5.26
N ALA A 101 4.73 -19.52 -5.72
CA ALA A 101 4.94 -20.62 -6.67
C ALA A 101 4.93 -20.11 -8.12
N ARG A 102 6.11 -19.73 -8.62
CA ARG A 102 6.35 -19.23 -9.99
C ARG A 102 7.74 -19.65 -10.51
N GLY A 103 7.89 -19.75 -11.83
CA GLY A 103 9.18 -20.11 -12.46
C GLY A 103 9.55 -21.59 -12.35
N ASP A 104 8.55 -22.46 -12.18
CA ASP A 104 8.68 -23.92 -12.20
C ASP A 104 7.99 -24.56 -13.43
N GLY A 105 7.47 -23.76 -14.34
CA GLY A 105 6.70 -24.21 -15.51
C GLY A 105 5.29 -24.72 -15.18
N SER A 106 4.76 -24.47 -13.98
CA SER A 106 3.43 -24.96 -13.54
C SER A 106 2.40 -23.88 -13.22
N ASN A 107 2.79 -22.60 -13.21
CA ASN A 107 1.92 -21.45 -12.94
C ASN A 107 2.50 -20.19 -13.61
N GLY A 108 1.66 -19.20 -13.89
CA GLY A 108 2.11 -17.88 -14.33
C GLY A 108 2.84 -17.11 -13.22
N ALA A 109 3.43 -15.96 -13.55
CA ALA A 109 4.15 -15.16 -12.56
C ALA A 109 3.21 -14.46 -11.56
N PHE A 110 2.07 -13.93 -12.05
CA PHE A 110 1.09 -13.15 -11.29
C PHE A 110 1.74 -12.02 -10.49
N GLY A 111 2.29 -11.01 -11.21
CA GLY A 111 2.95 -9.85 -10.59
C GLY A 111 2.02 -8.87 -9.89
N GLU A 112 0.73 -8.89 -10.25
CA GLU A 112 -0.41 -8.23 -9.62
C GLU A 112 -0.42 -6.69 -9.52
N HIS A 113 0.57 -6.08 -8.90
CA HIS A 113 0.64 -4.63 -8.75
C HIS A 113 2.06 -4.14 -8.43
N GLY A 114 2.37 -2.90 -8.80
CA GLY A 114 3.70 -2.35 -8.62
C GLY A 114 3.85 -0.84 -8.81
N PHE A 115 5.01 -0.32 -8.40
CA PHE A 115 5.58 0.95 -8.86
C PHE A 115 6.78 0.68 -9.76
N ASN A 116 7.03 1.50 -10.78
CA ASN A 116 8.34 1.58 -11.44
C ASN A 116 9.15 2.80 -10.97
N GLU A 117 10.45 2.86 -11.33
CA GLU A 117 11.32 3.97 -10.96
C GLU A 117 11.01 5.31 -11.65
N ALA A 118 10.13 5.30 -12.65
CA ALA A 118 9.51 6.50 -13.22
C ALA A 118 8.27 6.95 -12.44
N GLY A 119 7.94 6.32 -11.29
CA GLY A 119 6.83 6.71 -10.43
C GLY A 119 5.44 6.34 -10.97
N VAL A 120 5.36 5.54 -12.04
CA VAL A 120 4.10 4.97 -12.50
C VAL A 120 3.73 3.81 -11.59
N SER A 121 2.46 3.74 -11.22
CA SER A 121 1.85 2.63 -10.49
C SER A 121 0.80 1.94 -11.33
N MET A 122 0.64 0.64 -11.12
CA MET A 122 -0.28 -0.23 -11.86
C MET A 122 -0.85 -1.28 -10.90
N THR A 123 -2.13 -1.59 -11.04
CA THR A 123 -2.74 -2.80 -10.48
C THR A 123 -3.57 -3.52 -11.54
N SER A 124 -3.28 -4.81 -11.70
CA SER A 124 -3.79 -5.70 -12.73
C SER A 124 -4.06 -7.08 -12.11
N THR A 125 -5.30 -7.54 -11.92
CA THR A 125 -6.55 -6.97 -12.43
C THR A 125 -7.74 -7.14 -11.46
N VAL A 126 -8.89 -6.58 -11.86
CA VAL A 126 -10.20 -7.09 -11.44
C VAL A 126 -10.85 -7.74 -12.66
N THR A 127 -10.89 -9.08 -12.70
CA THR A 127 -11.42 -9.87 -13.81
C THR A 127 -12.87 -9.49 -14.13
N ALA A 128 -13.24 -9.34 -15.41
CA ALA A 128 -14.59 -8.96 -15.85
C ALA A 128 -15.03 -9.78 -17.07
N ILE A 129 -16.10 -10.57 -16.97
CA ILE A 129 -16.46 -11.56 -18.00
C ILE A 129 -17.14 -10.93 -19.23
N PRO A 130 -16.58 -11.09 -20.45
CA PRO A 130 -17.23 -10.64 -21.69
C PRO A 130 -18.50 -11.41 -22.06
N ASN A 131 -19.41 -10.74 -22.78
CA ASN A 131 -20.67 -11.32 -23.21
C ASN A 131 -20.47 -12.46 -24.23
N LYS A 132 -21.14 -13.59 -24.02
CA LYS A 132 -21.11 -14.78 -24.91
C LYS A 132 -21.63 -14.54 -26.34
N LYS A 133 -22.14 -13.35 -26.66
CA LYS A 133 -22.37 -12.88 -28.03
C LYS A 133 -21.14 -12.16 -28.61
N VAL A 134 -20.56 -11.23 -27.86
CA VAL A 134 -19.35 -10.49 -28.26
C VAL A 134 -18.20 -11.46 -28.53
N LEU A 135 -18.01 -12.47 -27.67
CA LEU A 135 -17.02 -13.54 -27.84
C LEU A 135 -17.21 -14.44 -29.08
N LYS A 136 -18.23 -14.19 -29.91
CA LYS A 136 -18.40 -14.83 -31.24
C LYS A 136 -18.03 -13.91 -32.41
N THR A 137 -17.91 -12.62 -32.14
CA THR A 137 -17.47 -11.58 -33.08
C THR A 137 -16.00 -11.27 -32.86
N ASP A 138 -15.59 -11.15 -31.60
CA ASP A 138 -14.22 -10.94 -31.14
C ASP A 138 -13.92 -11.87 -29.95
N PRO A 139 -13.50 -13.14 -30.22
CA PRO A 139 -13.12 -14.09 -29.18
C PRO A 139 -11.86 -13.65 -28.43
N LEU A 140 -11.71 -14.08 -27.18
CA LEU A 140 -10.44 -13.98 -26.46
C LEU A 140 -9.37 -14.84 -27.15
N THR A 141 -8.12 -14.37 -27.14
CA THR A 141 -7.00 -15.05 -27.80
C THR A 141 -6.31 -15.98 -26.82
N GLU A 142 -6.22 -17.28 -27.13
CA GLU A 142 -5.68 -18.34 -26.24
C GLU A 142 -4.27 -17.99 -25.70
N ASN A 143 -3.38 -17.53 -26.58
CA ASN A 143 -2.03 -17.03 -26.26
C ASN A 143 -1.96 -15.48 -26.27
N GLY A 144 -3.08 -14.80 -26.00
CA GLY A 144 -3.14 -13.35 -25.78
C GLY A 144 -2.64 -12.98 -24.38
N ILE A 145 -2.52 -11.69 -24.07
CA ILE A 145 -2.02 -11.24 -22.76
C ILE A 145 -2.97 -11.67 -21.61
N PRO A 146 -2.50 -12.47 -20.62
CA PRO A 146 -3.26 -12.81 -19.42
C PRO A 146 -2.95 -11.84 -18.27
N GLU A 147 -3.72 -11.89 -17.18
CA GLU A 147 -3.42 -11.25 -15.89
C GLU A 147 -2.00 -11.57 -15.41
N ALA A 148 -1.61 -12.85 -15.45
CA ALA A 148 -0.35 -13.37 -14.92
C ALA A 148 0.93 -12.64 -15.40
N ALA A 149 0.92 -12.15 -16.65
CA ALA A 149 2.05 -11.46 -17.28
C ALA A 149 1.87 -9.94 -17.38
N MET A 150 0.69 -9.40 -17.02
CA MET A 150 0.30 -8.05 -17.43
C MET A 150 1.18 -6.96 -16.82
N LEU A 151 1.55 -7.11 -15.54
CA LEU A 151 2.47 -6.19 -14.86
C LEU A 151 3.85 -6.21 -15.52
N ASP A 152 4.44 -7.39 -15.70
CA ASP A 152 5.80 -7.59 -16.20
C ASP A 152 5.95 -7.18 -17.68
N VAL A 153 4.85 -7.18 -18.44
CA VAL A 153 4.76 -6.68 -19.82
C VAL A 153 4.61 -5.16 -19.88
N VAL A 154 3.84 -4.52 -19.00
CA VAL A 154 3.56 -3.08 -19.12
C VAL A 154 4.47 -2.23 -18.23
N LEU A 155 4.52 -2.51 -16.93
CA LEU A 155 5.09 -1.61 -15.92
C LEU A 155 6.57 -1.25 -16.13
N PRO A 156 7.51 -2.15 -16.48
CA PRO A 156 8.91 -1.76 -16.69
C PRO A 156 9.17 -0.94 -17.97
N ARG A 157 8.16 -0.70 -18.83
CA ARG A 157 8.33 -0.08 -20.16
C ARG A 157 7.76 1.35 -20.28
N VAL A 158 7.02 1.85 -19.28
CA VAL A 158 6.20 3.09 -19.39
C VAL A 158 6.54 4.16 -18.34
N LYS A 159 6.47 5.45 -18.69
CA LYS A 159 6.95 6.60 -17.87
C LYS A 159 5.83 7.57 -17.44
N SER A 160 4.60 7.26 -17.80
CA SER A 160 3.36 7.89 -17.30
C SER A 160 2.20 6.88 -17.24
N ALA A 161 1.13 7.20 -16.52
CA ALA A 161 -0.08 6.37 -16.44
C ALA A 161 -0.79 6.23 -17.80
N ARG A 162 -0.84 7.31 -18.58
CA ARG A 162 -1.40 7.32 -19.95
C ARG A 162 -0.59 6.45 -20.91
N GLU A 163 0.73 6.49 -20.81
CA GLU A 163 1.63 5.59 -21.56
C GLU A 163 1.44 4.13 -21.14
N GLY A 164 1.12 3.86 -19.87
CA GLY A 164 0.67 2.54 -19.40
C GLY A 164 -0.57 2.03 -20.13
N VAL A 165 -1.59 2.88 -20.24
CA VAL A 165 -2.82 2.59 -21.01
C VAL A 165 -2.52 2.41 -22.51
N GLU A 166 -1.78 3.33 -23.12
CA GLU A 166 -1.45 3.27 -24.56
C GLU A 166 -0.58 2.06 -24.92
N PHE A 167 0.32 1.64 -24.03
CA PHE A 167 1.13 0.44 -24.21
C PHE A 167 0.31 -0.84 -24.04
N LEU A 168 -0.53 -0.94 -23.01
CA LEU A 168 -1.41 -2.11 -22.83
C LEU A 168 -2.42 -2.23 -23.99
N ALA A 169 -2.99 -1.12 -24.42
CA ALA A 169 -3.82 -1.04 -25.63
C ALA A 169 -3.09 -1.57 -26.88
N LYS A 170 -1.84 -1.13 -27.12
CA LYS A 170 -1.00 -1.64 -28.20
C LYS A 170 -0.77 -3.15 -28.12
N VAL A 171 -0.49 -3.70 -26.93
CA VAL A 171 -0.31 -5.16 -26.76
C VAL A 171 -1.60 -5.92 -27.08
N ILE A 172 -2.75 -5.41 -26.65
CA ILE A 172 -4.08 -5.99 -26.97
C ILE A 172 -4.35 -5.93 -28.48
N GLU A 173 -3.95 -4.86 -29.18
CA GLU A 173 -4.09 -4.78 -30.64
C GLU A 173 -3.14 -5.71 -31.41
N GLU A 174 -1.93 -5.96 -30.89
CA GLU A 174 -0.91 -6.80 -31.53
C GLU A 174 -1.03 -8.30 -31.23
N LYS A 175 -1.60 -8.67 -30.08
CA LYS A 175 -1.62 -10.05 -29.54
C LYS A 175 -3.00 -10.54 -29.11
N GLY A 176 -3.95 -9.62 -28.92
CA GLY A 176 -5.18 -9.88 -28.17
C GLY A 176 -4.93 -10.11 -26.67
N SER A 177 -6.00 -10.16 -25.89
CA SER A 177 -6.00 -10.63 -24.50
C SER A 177 -6.65 -12.00 -24.38
N ALA A 178 -6.16 -12.80 -23.43
CA ALA A 178 -6.73 -14.09 -23.05
C ALA A 178 -7.98 -13.95 -22.17
N GLU A 179 -8.22 -12.78 -21.59
CA GLU A 179 -9.21 -12.53 -20.54
C GLU A 179 -9.96 -11.20 -20.77
N GLY A 180 -11.13 -11.05 -20.15
CA GLY A 180 -11.73 -9.74 -19.93
C GLY A 180 -11.36 -9.29 -18.51
N ASN A 181 -10.76 -8.11 -18.38
CA ASN A 181 -10.10 -7.65 -17.16
C ASN A 181 -10.23 -6.13 -16.98
N VAL A 182 -10.15 -5.65 -15.75
CA VAL A 182 -10.12 -4.21 -15.40
C VAL A 182 -8.76 -3.86 -14.78
N VAL A 183 -8.16 -2.77 -15.25
CA VAL A 183 -6.81 -2.33 -14.88
C VAL A 183 -6.83 -0.86 -14.44
N VAL A 184 -6.05 -0.50 -13.43
CA VAL A 184 -5.87 0.90 -13.00
C VAL A 184 -4.40 1.28 -13.05
N PHE A 185 -4.11 2.41 -13.69
CA PHE A 185 -2.79 3.05 -13.74
C PHE A 185 -2.84 4.40 -13.04
N ALA A 186 -1.78 4.80 -12.33
CA ALA A 186 -1.65 6.15 -11.81
C ALA A 186 -0.20 6.64 -11.77
N ASP A 187 -0.03 7.94 -11.97
CA ASP A 187 1.18 8.68 -11.64
C ASP A 187 0.80 9.98 -10.92
N GLN A 188 1.80 10.79 -10.55
CA GLN A 188 1.60 12.01 -9.78
C GLN A 188 0.63 13.02 -10.42
N ASN A 189 0.47 12.99 -11.74
CA ASN A 189 -0.41 13.90 -12.48
C ASN A 189 -1.83 13.37 -12.55
N GLU A 190 -2.01 12.08 -12.86
CA GLU A 190 -3.31 11.53 -13.25
C GLU A 190 -3.48 10.03 -12.95
N THR A 191 -4.73 9.56 -13.08
CA THR A 191 -5.13 8.17 -12.85
C THR A 191 -6.07 7.76 -13.96
N TRP A 192 -5.92 6.53 -14.45
CA TRP A 192 -6.67 5.97 -15.57
C TRP A 192 -7.30 4.63 -15.18
N TYR A 193 -8.54 4.41 -15.60
CA TYR A 193 -9.29 3.18 -15.43
C TYR A 193 -9.55 2.57 -16.81
N MET A 194 -9.20 1.29 -17.01
CA MET A 194 -9.27 0.60 -18.29
C MET A 194 -10.07 -0.70 -18.17
N GLU A 195 -11.05 -0.88 -19.06
CA GLU A 195 -11.78 -2.14 -19.26
C GLU A 195 -11.27 -2.83 -20.54
N ILE A 196 -10.79 -4.07 -20.41
CA ILE A 196 -10.53 -5.00 -21.51
C ILE A 196 -11.83 -5.78 -21.74
N LEU A 197 -12.48 -5.50 -22.87
CA LEU A 197 -13.90 -5.80 -23.11
C LEU A 197 -14.12 -7.10 -23.90
N SER A 198 -13.16 -7.48 -24.73
CA SER A 198 -13.10 -8.73 -25.51
C SER A 198 -11.67 -8.90 -26.04
N GLY A 199 -11.43 -9.88 -26.93
CA GLY A 199 -10.07 -10.24 -27.38
C GLY A 199 -9.21 -9.06 -27.83
N HIS A 200 -9.78 -8.12 -28.58
CA HIS A 200 -9.06 -6.96 -29.14
C HIS A 200 -9.78 -5.63 -28.88
N GLN A 201 -10.82 -5.60 -28.04
CA GLN A 201 -11.55 -4.37 -27.73
C GLN A 201 -11.35 -3.91 -26.29
N TYR A 202 -11.17 -2.61 -26.09
CA TYR A 202 -10.91 -1.98 -24.80
C TYR A 202 -11.43 -0.54 -24.78
N VAL A 203 -11.77 -0.04 -23.59
CA VAL A 203 -11.97 1.41 -23.35
C VAL A 203 -11.31 1.79 -22.03
N ALA A 204 -10.51 2.85 -22.06
CA ALA A 204 -9.90 3.46 -20.92
C ALA A 204 -10.30 4.93 -20.81
N VAL A 205 -10.50 5.38 -19.56
CA VAL A 205 -10.93 6.72 -19.22
C VAL A 205 -10.06 7.30 -18.11
N LYS A 206 -9.76 8.59 -18.20
CA LYS A 206 -9.10 9.36 -17.15
C LYS A 206 -10.07 9.55 -15.99
N VAL A 207 -9.64 9.24 -14.77
CA VAL A 207 -10.46 9.34 -13.57
C VAL A 207 -10.64 10.82 -13.20
N PRO A 208 -11.89 11.33 -13.09
CA PRO A 208 -12.11 12.69 -12.64
C PRO A 208 -11.82 12.82 -11.14
N GLU A 209 -11.03 13.82 -10.74
CA GLU A 209 -10.53 13.95 -9.37
C GLU A 209 -11.61 14.22 -8.31
N ASP A 210 -12.82 14.63 -8.71
CA ASP A 210 -13.97 14.90 -7.85
C ASP A 210 -14.90 13.69 -7.65
N LYS A 211 -14.47 12.49 -8.07
CA LYS A 211 -15.25 11.25 -8.05
C LYS A 211 -14.60 10.16 -7.22
N TYR A 212 -15.42 9.24 -6.74
CA TYR A 212 -14.99 7.93 -6.26
C TYR A 212 -15.61 6.82 -7.11
N ALA A 213 -15.00 5.65 -7.10
CA ALA A 213 -15.44 4.44 -7.79
C ALA A 213 -15.25 3.22 -6.90
N VAL A 214 -16.15 2.23 -7.05
CA VAL A 214 -16.04 0.89 -6.48
C VAL A 214 -16.47 -0.08 -7.57
N PHE A 215 -15.66 -1.09 -7.86
CA PHE A 215 -15.90 -2.04 -8.94
C PHE A 215 -15.51 -3.47 -8.55
N ALA A 216 -16.47 -4.38 -8.66
CA ALA A 216 -16.27 -5.82 -8.57
C ALA A 216 -16.08 -6.46 -9.97
N ASN A 217 -16.24 -7.78 -10.13
CA ASN A 217 -15.79 -8.55 -11.29
C ASN A 217 -16.66 -8.44 -12.57
N THR A 218 -16.94 -7.22 -13.00
CA THR A 218 -17.78 -6.92 -14.16
C THR A 218 -17.46 -5.51 -14.71
N TYR A 219 -18.20 -5.08 -15.74
CA TYR A 219 -17.98 -3.78 -16.38
C TYR A 219 -18.93 -2.70 -15.85
N TYR A 220 -18.45 -1.45 -15.86
CA TYR A 220 -19.11 -0.27 -15.28
C TYR A 220 -19.09 0.95 -16.20
N LEU A 221 -18.33 0.95 -17.30
CA LEU A 221 -18.35 2.07 -18.24
C LEU A 221 -19.74 2.27 -18.87
N GLY A 222 -20.28 3.46 -18.65
CA GLY A 222 -21.58 3.90 -19.14
C GLY A 222 -21.54 4.28 -20.62
N HIS A 223 -22.04 5.48 -20.92
CA HIS A 223 -21.66 6.19 -22.14
C HIS A 223 -20.32 6.91 -21.94
N VAL A 224 -19.50 6.92 -22.99
CA VAL A 224 -18.20 7.61 -23.07
C VAL A 224 -18.09 8.26 -24.46
N ASP A 225 -17.63 9.50 -24.54
CA ASP A 225 -17.37 10.15 -25.84
C ASP A 225 -16.07 9.63 -26.45
N LEU A 226 -16.19 8.73 -27.42
CA LEU A 226 -15.07 8.15 -28.16
C LEU A 226 -14.32 9.18 -29.04
N ASN A 227 -14.80 10.43 -29.14
CA ASN A 227 -14.12 11.52 -29.83
C ASN A 227 -13.15 12.30 -28.93
N ASP A 228 -13.30 12.24 -27.60
CA ASP A 228 -12.31 12.79 -26.66
C ASP A 228 -10.95 12.07 -26.85
N LYS A 229 -9.85 12.83 -26.79
CA LYS A 229 -8.46 12.36 -26.94
C LYS A 229 -7.57 12.73 -25.75
N GLU A 230 -8.08 13.56 -24.85
CA GLU A 230 -7.43 13.93 -23.59
C GLU A 230 -7.80 12.93 -22.50
N ASN A 231 -9.09 12.59 -22.37
CA ASN A 231 -9.63 11.80 -21.26
C ASN A 231 -10.07 10.38 -21.66
N VAL A 232 -10.00 10.00 -22.95
CA VAL A 232 -10.46 8.70 -23.46
C VAL A 232 -9.45 8.09 -24.42
N ILE A 233 -9.14 6.79 -24.21
CA ILE A 233 -8.35 5.95 -25.10
C ILE A 233 -9.16 4.67 -25.33
N ALA A 234 -9.48 4.32 -26.58
CA ALA A 234 -10.43 3.25 -26.90
C ALA A 234 -10.11 2.56 -28.22
N SER A 235 -10.38 1.26 -28.31
CA SER A 235 -10.20 0.50 -29.54
C SER A 235 -11.14 1.02 -30.63
N LYS A 236 -10.59 1.24 -31.82
CA LYS A 236 -11.29 1.91 -32.93
C LYS A 236 -12.64 1.29 -33.32
N ASP A 237 -12.76 -0.03 -33.18
CA ASP A 237 -13.92 -0.81 -33.61
C ASP A 237 -14.88 -1.17 -32.46
N VAL A 238 -14.70 -0.64 -31.24
CA VAL A 238 -15.50 -1.01 -30.05
C VAL A 238 -17.02 -0.89 -30.27
N GLU A 239 -17.47 0.21 -30.86
CA GLU A 239 -18.90 0.42 -31.10
C GLU A 239 -19.43 -0.49 -32.24
N LYS A 240 -18.57 -0.83 -33.20
CA LYS A 240 -18.87 -1.70 -34.33
C LYS A 240 -18.98 -3.16 -33.88
N VAL A 241 -18.03 -3.68 -33.11
CA VAL A 241 -18.05 -5.05 -32.57
C VAL A 241 -19.27 -5.26 -31.67
N ALA A 242 -19.64 -4.27 -30.85
CA ALA A 242 -20.88 -4.29 -30.09
C ALA A 242 -22.13 -4.44 -31.00
N LYS A 243 -22.19 -3.70 -32.12
CA LYS A 243 -23.29 -3.79 -33.11
C LYS A 243 -23.31 -5.14 -33.83
N GLU A 244 -22.16 -5.59 -34.33
CA GLU A 244 -22.02 -6.84 -35.09
C GLU A 244 -22.29 -8.10 -34.25
N SER A 245 -22.04 -8.05 -32.94
CA SER A 245 -22.39 -9.14 -32.00
C SER A 245 -23.89 -9.35 -31.77
N GLY A 246 -24.74 -8.39 -32.17
CA GLY A 246 -26.15 -8.40 -31.81
C GLY A 246 -26.39 -8.24 -30.30
N ASN A 247 -25.47 -7.59 -29.58
CA ASN A 247 -25.65 -7.22 -28.17
C ASN A 247 -25.62 -5.72 -27.85
N TYR A 248 -25.29 -4.85 -28.82
CA TYR A 248 -25.32 -3.39 -28.65
C TYR A 248 -26.52 -2.89 -27.84
N LYS A 249 -26.24 -2.14 -26.78
CA LYS A 249 -27.18 -1.47 -25.89
C LYS A 249 -26.90 0.03 -25.86
N THR A 250 -27.94 0.78 -25.58
CA THR A 250 -27.83 2.22 -25.30
C THR A 250 -28.09 2.53 -23.84
N ASP A 251 -27.75 3.74 -23.43
CA ASP A 251 -28.33 4.37 -22.25
C ASP A 251 -29.79 4.79 -22.49
N LYS A 252 -30.35 5.54 -21.54
CA LYS A 252 -31.71 6.09 -21.57
C LYS A 252 -31.94 7.20 -22.60
N ASP A 253 -30.88 7.83 -23.10
CA ASP A 253 -30.94 8.97 -24.03
C ASP A 253 -30.63 8.54 -25.48
N GLY A 254 -30.11 7.33 -25.67
CA GLY A 254 -29.86 6.68 -26.96
C GLY A 254 -28.38 6.50 -27.31
N ASN A 255 -27.45 6.88 -26.43
CA ASN A 255 -26.02 6.81 -26.69
C ASN A 255 -25.48 5.39 -26.44
N PHE A 256 -24.40 5.01 -27.12
CA PHE A 256 -23.73 3.73 -26.90
C PHE A 256 -23.30 3.56 -25.43
N HIS A 257 -23.65 2.42 -24.85
CA HIS A 257 -23.34 2.06 -23.47
C HIS A 257 -22.44 0.83 -23.42
N ILE A 258 -21.22 0.99 -22.92
CA ILE A 258 -20.15 0.00 -23.04
C ILE A 258 -20.46 -1.25 -22.21
N ALA A 259 -20.58 -1.10 -20.89
CA ALA A 259 -20.81 -2.21 -19.95
C ALA A 259 -22.05 -3.05 -20.30
N LYS A 260 -23.19 -2.41 -20.62
CA LYS A 260 -24.41 -3.13 -21.05
C LYS A 260 -24.24 -3.89 -22.38
N SER A 261 -23.37 -3.43 -23.27
CA SER A 261 -23.11 -4.07 -24.58
C SER A 261 -22.11 -5.21 -24.48
N TYR A 262 -21.08 -5.05 -23.65
CA TYR A 262 -19.93 -5.95 -23.53
C TYR A 262 -20.01 -6.93 -22.36
N GLY A 263 -20.72 -6.60 -21.28
CA GLY A 263 -20.82 -7.41 -20.07
C GLY A 263 -21.94 -8.45 -20.05
N PRO A 264 -22.09 -9.15 -18.91
CA PRO A 264 -23.21 -10.06 -18.69
C PRO A 264 -24.55 -9.29 -18.67
N GLU A 265 -25.65 -9.99 -18.95
CA GLU A 265 -27.00 -9.37 -18.97
C GLU A 265 -27.45 -8.85 -17.59
N LYS A 266 -26.85 -9.36 -16.52
CA LYS A 266 -26.95 -8.89 -15.12
C LYS A 266 -25.63 -9.15 -14.42
N TYR A 267 -25.25 -8.28 -13.47
CA TYR A 267 -24.18 -8.53 -12.51
C TYR A 267 -24.40 -9.86 -11.75
N ALA A 268 -23.31 -10.57 -11.40
CA ALA A 268 -23.42 -11.70 -10.49
C ALA A 268 -23.74 -11.21 -9.06
N GLU A 269 -24.26 -12.11 -8.22
CA GLU A 269 -24.68 -11.75 -6.86
C GLU A 269 -23.51 -11.22 -6.02
N GLY A 270 -22.31 -11.79 -6.21
CA GLY A 270 -21.09 -11.33 -5.56
C GLY A 270 -20.61 -9.95 -6.04
N ASP A 271 -20.77 -9.62 -7.31
CA ASP A 271 -20.42 -8.29 -7.84
C ASP A 271 -21.36 -7.23 -7.28
N ARG A 272 -22.66 -7.56 -7.31
CA ARG A 272 -23.76 -6.77 -6.79
C ARG A 272 -23.59 -6.48 -5.31
N SER A 273 -23.21 -7.47 -4.49
CA SER A 273 -23.03 -7.29 -3.05
C SER A 273 -21.79 -6.51 -2.67
N ARG A 274 -20.63 -6.82 -3.26
CA ARG A 274 -19.38 -6.08 -3.00
C ARG A 274 -19.50 -4.61 -3.40
N THR A 275 -20.01 -4.35 -4.60
CA THR A 275 -20.16 -2.97 -5.10
C THR A 275 -21.21 -2.18 -4.32
N TYR A 276 -22.38 -2.76 -4.03
CA TYR A 276 -23.39 -2.10 -3.17
C TYR A 276 -22.82 -1.79 -1.78
N ALA A 277 -22.14 -2.75 -1.15
CA ALA A 277 -21.57 -2.58 0.18
C ALA A 277 -20.48 -1.51 0.20
N GLY A 278 -19.62 -1.45 -0.81
CA GLY A 278 -18.59 -0.42 -0.92
C GLY A 278 -19.15 0.98 -1.17
N ILE A 279 -20.08 1.12 -2.13
CA ILE A 279 -20.75 2.41 -2.41
C ILE A 279 -21.44 2.94 -1.14
N THR A 280 -22.16 2.08 -0.41
CA THR A 280 -22.90 2.47 0.81
C THR A 280 -22.05 2.61 2.06
N LEU A 281 -20.80 2.13 2.06
CA LEU A 281 -19.84 2.42 3.13
C LEU A 281 -19.24 3.82 2.94
N LEU A 282 -18.81 4.13 1.71
CA LEU A 282 -18.21 5.41 1.37
C LEU A 282 -19.24 6.57 1.41
N ASP A 283 -20.44 6.33 0.86
CA ASP A 283 -21.58 7.25 0.93
C ASP A 283 -22.85 6.52 1.40
N PRO A 284 -23.14 6.53 2.72
CA PRO A 284 -24.35 5.93 3.28
C PRO A 284 -25.68 6.56 2.81
N ASN A 285 -25.64 7.70 2.11
CA ASN A 285 -26.83 8.36 1.54
C ASN A 285 -26.89 8.24 0.00
N ALA A 286 -26.00 7.45 -0.62
CA ALA A 286 -25.96 7.22 -2.05
C ALA A 286 -27.32 6.74 -2.58
N LYS A 287 -27.74 7.32 -3.71
CA LYS A 287 -29.01 6.99 -4.38
C LYS A 287 -28.90 5.71 -5.21
N VAL A 288 -28.61 4.59 -4.54
CA VAL A 288 -28.57 3.25 -5.10
C VAL A 288 -29.46 2.30 -4.30
N THR A 289 -30.07 1.32 -4.95
CA THR A 289 -30.69 0.16 -4.29
C THR A 289 -29.81 -1.06 -4.48
N TYR A 290 -30.06 -2.15 -3.75
CA TYR A 290 -29.31 -3.39 -3.98
C TYR A 290 -29.77 -4.09 -5.27
N GLU A 291 -30.95 -3.72 -5.72
CA GLU A 291 -31.72 -4.34 -6.79
C GLU A 291 -31.54 -3.62 -8.15
N ASP A 292 -30.74 -2.55 -8.21
CA ASP A 292 -30.47 -1.77 -9.44
C ASP A 292 -29.83 -2.66 -10.51
N ASP A 293 -30.25 -2.56 -11.78
CA ASP A 293 -29.69 -3.42 -12.84
C ASP A 293 -28.20 -3.12 -13.12
N GLU A 294 -27.69 -1.94 -12.74
CA GLU A 294 -26.29 -1.49 -12.89
C GLU A 294 -25.91 -0.44 -11.83
N TYR A 295 -24.60 -0.15 -11.69
CA TYR A 295 -24.10 0.98 -10.88
C TYR A 295 -23.18 1.87 -11.73
N GLU A 296 -23.33 3.20 -11.64
CA GLU A 296 -22.45 4.14 -12.37
C GLU A 296 -21.05 4.13 -11.72
N LEU A 297 -19.99 3.95 -12.53
CA LEU A 297 -18.60 3.87 -12.09
C LEU A 297 -18.16 5.07 -11.24
N PHE A 298 -18.25 6.28 -11.80
CA PHE A 298 -17.74 7.50 -11.20
C PHE A 298 -18.84 8.27 -10.46
N ARG A 299 -18.77 8.25 -9.13
CA ARG A 299 -19.79 8.78 -8.23
C ARG A 299 -19.31 10.05 -7.53
N THR A 300 -20.18 11.05 -7.43
CA THR A 300 -19.99 12.20 -6.52
C THR A 300 -20.66 11.86 -5.18
N PRO A 301 -20.01 12.08 -4.02
CA PRO A 301 -20.62 11.85 -2.71
C PRO A 301 -21.87 12.71 -2.49
N THR A 302 -22.88 12.15 -1.81
CA THR A 302 -24.15 12.85 -1.52
C THR A 302 -23.99 14.02 -0.54
N ASP A 303 -22.98 13.97 0.34
CA ASP A 303 -22.48 15.15 1.06
C ASP A 303 -21.30 15.78 0.30
N PRO A 304 -21.43 17.00 -0.26
CA PRO A 304 -20.34 17.67 -0.96
C PRO A 304 -19.16 18.07 -0.06
N ASN A 305 -19.28 17.91 1.26
CA ASN A 305 -18.21 18.14 2.23
C ASN A 305 -17.49 16.83 2.63
N LYS A 306 -17.97 15.65 2.21
CA LYS A 306 -17.35 14.36 2.54
C LYS A 306 -15.91 14.36 2.02
N LYS A 307 -14.98 14.28 2.95
CA LYS A 307 -13.59 13.93 2.68
C LYS A 307 -13.32 12.50 3.14
N TYR A 308 -12.64 11.75 2.29
CA TYR A 308 -12.17 10.41 2.59
C TYR A 308 -10.77 10.47 3.20
N THR A 309 -10.46 9.48 4.03
CA THR A 309 -9.12 9.27 4.56
C THR A 309 -8.59 7.89 4.14
N LEU A 310 -7.35 7.57 4.49
CA LEU A 310 -6.78 6.26 4.17
C LEU A 310 -7.48 5.13 4.97
N GLU A 311 -7.92 5.46 6.18
CA GLU A 311 -8.69 4.60 7.07
C GLU A 311 -10.07 4.25 6.48
N ASP A 312 -10.71 5.14 5.69
CA ASP A 312 -11.91 4.81 4.90
C ASP A 312 -11.60 3.75 3.81
N ALA A 313 -10.43 3.82 3.16
CA ALA A 313 -10.01 2.86 2.14
C ALA A 313 -9.67 1.49 2.75
N PHE A 314 -8.97 1.45 3.88
CA PHE A 314 -8.75 0.20 4.63
C PHE A 314 -10.08 -0.39 5.15
N ALA A 315 -11.03 0.45 5.57
CA ALA A 315 -12.36 -0.01 5.98
C ALA A 315 -13.17 -0.59 4.80
N LEU A 316 -12.99 -0.05 3.60
CA LEU A 316 -13.59 -0.57 2.36
C LEU A 316 -13.08 -1.98 2.02
N GLN A 317 -11.77 -2.19 1.98
CA GLN A 317 -11.19 -3.52 1.71
C GLN A 317 -11.52 -4.55 2.81
N ARG A 318 -11.83 -4.09 4.03
CA ARG A 318 -12.26 -4.92 5.18
C ARG A 318 -13.77 -5.15 5.28
N ASN A 319 -14.57 -4.61 4.35
CA ASN A 319 -16.01 -4.51 4.49
C ASN A 319 -16.72 -5.87 4.47
N ARG A 320 -17.36 -6.21 5.59
CA ARG A 320 -18.13 -7.45 5.80
C ARG A 320 -19.59 -7.14 6.19
N PHE A 321 -20.13 -6.06 5.61
CA PHE A 321 -21.50 -5.57 5.74
C PHE A 321 -21.90 -5.02 7.12
N GLU A 322 -20.97 -4.76 8.05
CA GLU A 322 -21.32 -4.28 9.39
C GLU A 322 -22.09 -2.94 9.39
N HIS A 323 -21.81 -2.05 8.43
CA HIS A 323 -22.55 -0.79 8.24
C HIS A 323 -23.98 -0.98 7.75
N LEU A 324 -24.32 -2.14 7.18
CA LEU A 324 -25.66 -2.49 6.73
C LEU A 324 -26.56 -3.02 7.85
N ASN A 325 -26.13 -2.95 9.12
CA ASN A 325 -26.94 -3.22 10.31
C ASN A 325 -27.65 -4.58 10.28
N GLY A 326 -27.00 -5.60 9.71
CA GLY A 326 -27.54 -6.96 9.59
C GLY A 326 -28.51 -7.20 8.42
N ARG A 327 -28.70 -6.24 7.49
CA ARG A 327 -29.42 -6.49 6.21
C ARG A 327 -28.79 -7.68 5.47
N PHE A 328 -27.46 -7.72 5.43
CA PHE A 328 -26.68 -8.81 4.89
C PHE A 328 -25.71 -9.38 5.93
N VAL A 329 -25.27 -10.61 5.68
CA VAL A 329 -24.25 -11.33 6.45
C VAL A 329 -23.28 -11.95 5.43
N PRO A 330 -21.96 -11.95 5.68
CA PRO A 330 -21.00 -12.69 4.85
C PRO A 330 -21.39 -14.16 4.68
N ASP A 331 -21.32 -14.69 3.47
CA ASP A 331 -21.70 -16.07 3.13
C ASP A 331 -20.69 -17.13 3.57
N ASP A 332 -19.44 -16.77 3.86
CA ASP A 332 -18.49 -17.57 4.67
C ASP A 332 -18.97 -17.84 6.10
N GLN A 333 -20.05 -17.19 6.54
CA GLN A 333 -20.74 -17.51 7.79
C GLN A 333 -21.93 -18.48 7.62
N ILE A 334 -22.23 -18.94 6.40
CA ILE A 334 -23.08 -20.11 6.17
C ILE A 334 -22.31 -21.33 6.66
N GLY A 335 -22.78 -21.95 7.74
CA GLY A 335 -22.12 -23.13 8.28
C GLY A 335 -20.87 -22.85 9.10
N VAL A 336 -20.80 -21.72 9.83
CA VAL A 336 -19.99 -21.66 11.07
C VAL A 336 -20.57 -22.69 12.04
N LYS A 337 -20.10 -23.94 11.92
CA LYS A 337 -20.69 -25.08 12.60
C LYS A 337 -20.66 -24.86 14.11
N LYS A 338 -21.84 -24.71 14.72
CA LYS A 338 -22.00 -25.17 16.09
C LYS A 338 -21.62 -26.65 16.08
N GLN A 339 -20.57 -26.99 16.81
CA GLN A 339 -19.94 -28.31 16.79
C GLN A 339 -20.98 -29.42 17.05
N GLY A 340 -21.43 -30.08 15.98
CA GLY A 340 -22.48 -31.09 16.03
C GLY A 340 -23.72 -30.87 15.12
N ASP A 341 -23.84 -29.75 14.40
CA ASP A 341 -24.85 -29.61 13.33
C ASP A 341 -24.29 -30.06 11.97
N ASP A 342 -25.12 -30.71 11.16
CA ASP A 342 -24.79 -31.23 9.82
C ASP A 342 -25.31 -30.32 8.67
N GLY A 343 -25.93 -29.19 9.01
CA GLY A 343 -26.51 -28.24 8.06
C GLY A 343 -27.92 -28.61 7.61
N SER A 344 -28.50 -29.72 8.08
CA SER A 344 -29.89 -30.11 7.75
C SER A 344 -30.93 -29.13 8.30
N ASN A 345 -30.56 -28.30 9.27
CA ASN A 345 -31.40 -27.24 9.84
C ASN A 345 -31.35 -25.90 9.07
N ASP A 346 -30.43 -25.72 8.10
CA ASP A 346 -30.16 -24.44 7.45
C ASP A 346 -31.23 -24.03 6.41
N THR A 347 -32.40 -23.70 6.95
CA THR A 347 -33.47 -22.93 6.31
C THR A 347 -33.15 -21.43 6.21
N VAL A 348 -31.90 -21.03 6.46
CA VAL A 348 -31.49 -19.64 6.70
C VAL A 348 -31.26 -18.88 5.39
N ARG A 349 -32.34 -18.29 4.87
CA ARG A 349 -32.37 -17.03 4.08
C ARG A 349 -31.18 -16.81 3.11
N LYS A 350 -31.27 -17.39 1.92
CA LYS A 350 -30.41 -17.05 0.76
C LYS A 350 -30.43 -15.55 0.40
N ASP A 351 -31.48 -14.85 0.82
CA ASP A 351 -31.67 -13.41 0.61
C ASP A 351 -30.74 -12.56 1.51
N GLN A 352 -30.27 -13.11 2.64
CA GLN A 352 -29.49 -12.40 3.65
C GLN A 352 -27.98 -12.69 3.56
N TYR A 353 -27.57 -13.90 3.22
CA TYR A 353 -26.15 -14.21 3.01
C TYR A 353 -25.66 -13.70 1.65
N LYS A 354 -24.47 -13.08 1.62
CA LYS A 354 -23.86 -12.42 0.46
C LYS A 354 -22.34 -12.50 0.49
N TYR A 355 -21.72 -12.49 -0.70
CA TYR A 355 -20.27 -12.49 -0.84
C TYR A 355 -19.67 -11.15 -0.43
N ALA A 356 -18.83 -11.18 0.60
CA ALA A 356 -18.25 -9.99 1.22
C ALA A 356 -17.10 -9.39 0.39
N LEU A 357 -16.77 -8.12 0.65
CA LEU A 357 -15.61 -7.48 0.03
C LEU A 357 -14.35 -7.93 0.77
N GLY A 358 -14.32 -7.79 2.10
CA GLY A 358 -13.30 -8.43 2.95
C GLY A 358 -13.64 -9.89 3.22
N ASN A 359 -13.46 -10.78 2.24
CA ASN A 359 -13.74 -12.20 2.39
C ASN A 359 -12.46 -13.03 2.70
N GLU A 360 -12.66 -14.32 2.94
CA GLU A 360 -11.67 -15.33 3.33
C GLU A 360 -10.72 -15.77 2.20
N ASN A 361 -11.04 -15.43 0.96
CA ASN A 361 -10.24 -15.74 -0.23
C ASN A 361 -9.26 -14.61 -0.57
N VAL A 362 -9.34 -13.46 0.10
CA VAL A 362 -8.39 -12.34 -0.09
C VAL A 362 -6.98 -12.80 0.28
N ILE A 363 -6.03 -12.66 -0.65
CA ILE A 363 -4.62 -13.05 -0.49
C ILE A 363 -3.67 -11.84 -0.49
N ASP A 364 -4.06 -10.73 -1.13
CA ASP A 364 -3.46 -9.42 -0.93
C ASP A 364 -4.56 -8.34 -0.88
N ALA A 365 -4.30 -7.26 -0.13
CA ALA A 365 -5.05 -6.03 -0.26
C ALA A 365 -4.09 -4.84 -0.20
N HIS A 366 -4.06 -4.03 -1.26
CA HIS A 366 -3.16 -2.87 -1.36
C HIS A 366 -3.93 -1.56 -1.54
N VAL A 367 -3.41 -0.48 -0.96
CA VAL A 367 -3.86 0.89 -1.24
C VAL A 367 -2.68 1.74 -1.70
N TYR A 368 -2.73 2.18 -2.95
CA TYR A 368 -1.86 3.22 -3.48
C TYR A 368 -2.36 4.60 -3.04
N GLN A 369 -1.49 5.35 -2.37
CA GLN A 369 -1.66 6.74 -2.00
C GLN A 369 -0.71 7.59 -2.84
N ILE A 370 -1.24 8.13 -3.94
CA ILE A 370 -0.45 8.94 -4.89
C ILE A 370 -0.43 10.38 -4.41
N ASN A 371 0.67 10.75 -3.76
CA ASN A 371 0.91 12.09 -3.24
C ASN A 371 1.63 12.95 -4.30
N PRO A 372 0.95 13.95 -4.90
CA PRO A 372 1.53 14.79 -5.95
C PRO A 372 2.63 15.73 -5.43
N ASN A 373 2.90 15.77 -4.11
CA ASN A 373 3.95 16.61 -3.52
C ASN A 373 5.28 15.89 -3.28
N LEU A 374 5.36 14.58 -3.51
CA LEU A 374 6.62 13.82 -3.48
C LEU A 374 7.44 14.00 -4.78
N PRO A 375 8.73 13.62 -4.82
CA PRO A 375 9.49 13.54 -6.07
C PRO A 375 9.00 12.40 -6.99
N LYS A 376 9.15 12.54 -8.31
CA LYS A 376 8.62 11.57 -9.28
C LYS A 376 9.09 10.13 -9.03
N SER A 377 10.36 9.91 -8.67
CA SER A 377 10.91 8.56 -8.42
C SER A 377 10.23 7.80 -7.27
N PHE A 378 9.52 8.49 -6.37
CA PHE A 378 8.74 7.87 -5.30
C PHE A 378 7.41 7.32 -5.82
N GLY A 379 6.81 7.97 -6.84
CA GLY A 379 5.45 7.73 -7.34
C GLY A 379 4.38 8.11 -6.32
N GLY A 380 4.34 7.38 -5.22
CA GLY A 380 3.50 7.58 -4.04
C GLY A 380 3.88 6.56 -2.96
N THR A 381 2.94 6.24 -2.09
CA THR A 381 3.08 5.19 -1.08
C THR A 381 2.13 4.04 -1.41
N VAL A 382 2.61 2.80 -1.44
CA VAL A 382 1.76 1.60 -1.41
C VAL A 382 1.64 1.15 0.03
N TRP A 383 0.41 1.07 0.51
CA TRP A 383 0.04 0.49 1.78
C TRP A 383 -0.30 -0.97 1.53
N LEU A 384 0.66 -1.84 1.79
CA LEU A 384 0.59 -3.27 1.50
C LEU A 384 -0.02 -4.01 2.69
N GLY A 385 -1.18 -4.63 2.46
CA GLY A 385 -1.85 -5.55 3.37
C GLY A 385 -1.77 -6.98 2.82
N MET A 386 -0.57 -7.56 2.85
CA MET A 386 -0.30 -8.88 2.27
C MET A 386 -0.86 -10.02 3.15
N GLY A 387 -2.01 -10.57 2.74
CA GLY A 387 -2.81 -11.57 3.45
C GLY A 387 -4.31 -11.17 3.51
N PRO A 388 -5.19 -11.97 4.13
CA PRO A 388 -6.63 -11.68 4.19
C PRO A 388 -6.95 -10.33 4.84
N SER A 389 -7.56 -9.40 4.08
CA SER A 389 -7.71 -7.98 4.48
C SER A 389 -8.36 -7.80 5.87
N ARG A 390 -9.25 -8.73 6.24
CA ARG A 390 -10.02 -8.74 7.50
C ARG A 390 -9.14 -8.57 8.74
N ASN A 391 -8.02 -9.28 8.83
CA ASN A 391 -7.12 -9.28 9.98
C ASN A 391 -5.64 -9.12 9.59
N THR A 392 -5.37 -8.47 8.46
CA THR A 392 -4.02 -8.09 8.01
C THR A 392 -3.76 -6.60 8.25
N PRO A 393 -2.59 -6.19 8.78
CA PRO A 393 -2.21 -4.78 8.92
C PRO A 393 -1.66 -4.20 7.60
N TYR A 394 -2.01 -2.95 7.30
CA TYR A 394 -1.50 -2.23 6.11
C TYR A 394 -0.19 -1.49 6.41
N VAL A 395 0.88 -1.77 5.66
CA VAL A 395 2.23 -1.24 5.91
C VAL A 395 2.75 -0.37 4.74
N PRO A 396 3.28 0.84 4.99
CA PRO A 396 3.65 1.78 3.93
C PRO A 396 5.06 1.57 3.35
N PHE A 397 5.12 1.53 2.02
CA PHE A 397 6.35 1.50 1.20
C PHE A 397 6.29 2.55 0.08
N TYR A 398 7.39 3.24 -0.21
CA TYR A 398 7.51 4.07 -1.41
C TYR A 398 7.91 3.24 -2.63
N GLY A 399 7.62 3.72 -3.85
CA GLY A 399 8.14 3.10 -5.09
C GLY A 399 9.67 3.22 -5.27
N ASN A 400 10.31 4.19 -4.59
CA ASN A 400 11.75 4.43 -4.66
C ASN A 400 12.58 3.49 -3.74
N VAL A 401 12.25 2.21 -3.67
CA VAL A 401 13.03 1.19 -2.94
C VAL A 401 13.88 0.34 -3.89
N LYS A 402 15.10 -0.03 -3.48
CA LYS A 402 15.98 -0.94 -4.24
C LYS A 402 15.81 -2.41 -3.87
N ASP A 403 15.29 -2.70 -2.67
CA ASP A 403 15.03 -4.06 -2.21
C ASP A 403 13.88 -4.12 -1.19
N THR A 404 13.33 -5.32 -0.97
CA THR A 404 12.34 -5.61 0.08
C THR A 404 12.92 -6.49 1.19
N TYR A 405 12.32 -6.43 2.38
CA TYR A 405 12.80 -7.19 3.54
C TYR A 405 12.67 -8.71 3.32
N LYS A 406 13.63 -9.47 3.85
CA LYS A 406 13.77 -10.92 3.58
C LYS A 406 12.52 -11.77 3.82
N ALA A 407 11.64 -11.36 4.75
CA ALA A 407 10.40 -12.09 5.02
C ALA A 407 9.33 -11.97 3.91
N PHE A 408 9.45 -11.02 2.98
CA PHE A 408 8.59 -10.92 1.80
C PHE A 408 8.99 -11.86 0.65
N LYS A 409 10.09 -12.62 0.80
CA LYS A 409 10.74 -13.37 -0.28
C LYS A 409 10.64 -14.91 -0.24
N PRO A 410 10.22 -15.62 0.85
CA PRO A 410 10.17 -17.08 0.80
C PRO A 410 9.13 -17.61 -0.19
N GLN A 411 9.58 -18.47 -1.10
CA GLN A 411 8.75 -19.21 -2.04
C GLN A 411 8.43 -20.58 -1.45
N THR A 412 7.27 -20.71 -0.80
CA THR A 412 6.93 -21.90 0.00
C THR A 412 5.46 -22.29 -0.16
N ALA A 413 5.22 -23.54 -0.51
CA ALA A 413 3.89 -24.15 -0.70
C ALA A 413 3.15 -24.46 0.62
N THR A 414 3.83 -24.34 1.76
CA THR A 414 3.26 -24.56 3.11
C THR A 414 3.81 -23.50 4.05
N TYR A 415 3.21 -23.37 5.24
CA TYR A 415 3.60 -22.37 6.23
C TYR A 415 5.12 -22.33 6.49
N ASP A 416 5.72 -21.17 6.27
CA ASP A 416 7.10 -20.86 6.65
C ASP A 416 7.08 -19.76 7.73
N PRO A 417 7.58 -20.02 8.96
CA PRO A 417 7.63 -19.01 10.02
C PRO A 417 8.55 -17.82 9.69
N ASN A 418 9.40 -17.92 8.65
CA ASN A 418 10.22 -16.81 8.16
C ASN A 418 9.49 -15.92 7.14
N SER A 419 8.32 -16.34 6.64
CA SER A 419 7.51 -15.59 5.68
C SER A 419 6.55 -14.63 6.37
N TRP A 420 6.49 -13.42 5.85
CA TRP A 420 5.54 -12.38 6.25
C TRP A 420 4.11 -12.81 5.94
N TYR A 421 3.85 -13.32 4.72
CA TYR A 421 2.53 -13.79 4.31
C TYR A 421 2.04 -14.86 5.28
N TRP A 422 2.84 -15.91 5.51
CA TRP A 422 2.42 -17.05 6.33
C TRP A 422 2.20 -16.68 7.80
N THR A 423 3.01 -15.77 8.34
CA THR A 423 2.84 -15.22 9.69
C THR A 423 1.51 -14.45 9.83
N VAL A 424 1.22 -13.53 8.90
CA VAL A 424 -0.02 -12.72 8.93
C VAL A 424 -1.25 -13.59 8.65
N TRP A 425 -1.17 -14.50 7.68
CA TRP A 425 -2.20 -15.48 7.38
C TRP A 425 -2.50 -16.36 8.59
N HIS A 426 -1.50 -16.84 9.33
CA HIS A 426 -1.74 -17.65 10.52
C HIS A 426 -2.42 -16.86 11.65
N ILE A 427 -2.07 -15.58 11.85
CA ILE A 427 -2.78 -14.67 12.76
C ILE A 427 -4.27 -14.53 12.35
N ASP A 428 -4.55 -14.37 11.06
CA ASP A 428 -5.93 -14.33 10.55
C ASP A 428 -6.67 -15.67 10.78
N GLN A 429 -6.03 -16.81 10.49
CA GLN A 429 -6.63 -18.13 10.72
C GLN A 429 -6.93 -18.39 12.20
N MET A 430 -6.04 -17.98 13.12
CA MET A 430 -6.33 -18.02 14.55
C MET A 430 -7.54 -17.14 14.90
N ALA A 431 -7.63 -15.93 14.33
CA ALA A 431 -8.73 -14.99 14.58
C ALA A 431 -10.09 -15.46 14.01
N ILE A 432 -10.13 -15.94 12.76
CA ILE A 432 -11.36 -16.38 12.08
C ILE A 432 -11.93 -17.66 12.70
N ASN A 433 -11.08 -18.63 13.06
CA ASN A 433 -11.53 -19.89 13.65
C ASN A 433 -11.89 -19.77 15.15
N ASN A 434 -11.51 -18.68 15.82
CA ASN A 434 -11.71 -18.48 17.27
C ASN A 434 -12.34 -17.12 17.60
N GLN A 435 -13.37 -16.74 16.84
CA GLN A 435 -14.08 -15.45 16.99
C GLN A 435 -14.75 -15.26 18.36
N ASP A 436 -14.96 -16.33 19.14
CA ASP A 436 -15.47 -16.28 20.51
C ASP A 436 -14.41 -15.89 21.55
N LEU A 437 -13.12 -16.15 21.27
CA LEU A 437 -11.99 -15.73 22.10
C LEU A 437 -11.47 -14.35 21.67
N PHE A 438 -11.37 -14.12 20.35
CA PHE A 438 -10.69 -12.93 19.81
C PHE A 438 -11.64 -11.83 19.32
N GLY A 439 -12.78 -12.18 18.70
CA GLY A 439 -13.79 -11.23 18.24
C GLY A 439 -13.26 -10.17 17.26
N LYS A 440 -12.93 -8.97 17.77
CA LYS A 440 -12.33 -7.85 17.02
C LYS A 440 -10.99 -7.37 17.58
N SER A 441 -10.35 -8.11 18.50
CA SER A 441 -9.10 -7.67 19.14
C SER A 441 -7.95 -7.50 18.13
N ILE A 442 -7.75 -8.46 17.22
CA ILE A 442 -6.74 -8.35 16.14
C ILE A 442 -7.02 -7.12 15.26
N GLN A 443 -8.27 -6.90 14.82
CA GLN A 443 -8.65 -5.72 14.03
C GLN A 443 -8.35 -4.40 14.73
N ASN A 444 -8.59 -4.33 16.04
CA ASN A 444 -8.33 -3.12 16.83
C ASN A 444 -6.82 -2.90 17.05
N HIS A 445 -6.06 -3.98 17.24
CA HIS A 445 -4.60 -3.97 17.36
C HIS A 445 -3.94 -3.46 16.07
N TRP A 446 -4.35 -3.96 14.89
CA TRP A 446 -3.85 -3.47 13.60
C TRP A 446 -4.27 -2.04 13.28
N LYS A 447 -5.48 -1.60 13.66
CA LYS A 447 -5.89 -0.20 13.48
C LYS A 447 -5.05 0.77 14.32
N ALA A 448 -4.72 0.42 15.56
CA ALA A 448 -3.81 1.23 16.39
C ALA A 448 -2.39 1.30 15.77
N LEU A 449 -1.90 0.20 15.19
CA LEU A 449 -0.65 0.18 14.44
C LEU A 449 -0.72 1.03 13.17
N GLU A 450 -1.82 0.97 12.42
CA GLU A 450 -2.05 1.76 11.21
C GLU A 450 -2.13 3.26 11.51
N GLU A 451 -2.83 3.66 12.57
CA GLU A 451 -2.85 5.06 13.05
C GLU A 451 -1.43 5.57 13.33
N GLN A 452 -0.57 4.77 13.99
CA GLN A 452 0.85 5.09 14.17
C GLN A 452 1.61 5.16 12.84
N LEU A 453 1.46 4.17 11.95
CA LEU A 453 2.16 4.12 10.67
C LEU A 453 1.75 5.28 9.76
N ILE A 454 0.50 5.73 9.81
CA ILE A 454 -0.02 6.92 9.12
C ILE A 454 0.63 8.21 9.65
N ILE A 455 0.91 8.29 10.95
CA ILE A 455 1.64 9.43 11.55
C ILE A 455 3.12 9.38 11.16
N GLU A 456 3.79 8.21 11.27
CA GLU A 456 5.18 8.02 10.82
C GLU A 456 5.33 8.38 9.34
N GLN A 457 4.39 7.94 8.49
CA GLN A 457 4.43 8.18 7.05
C GLN A 457 4.23 9.66 6.71
N LYS A 458 3.33 10.38 7.38
CA LYS A 458 3.16 11.84 7.17
C LYS A 458 4.42 12.66 7.52
N VAL A 459 5.22 12.20 8.49
CA VAL A 459 6.52 12.81 8.80
C VAL A 459 7.53 12.54 7.68
N SER A 460 7.60 11.31 7.17
CA SER A 460 8.44 10.96 6.01
C SER A 460 8.01 11.71 4.74
N ASP A 461 6.72 11.78 4.43
CA ASP A 461 6.22 12.52 3.27
C ASP A 461 6.62 14.01 3.35
N SER A 462 6.56 14.60 4.55
CA SER A 462 7.01 15.98 4.79
C SER A 462 8.53 16.16 4.61
N LYS A 463 9.34 15.16 4.99
CA LYS A 463 10.80 15.10 4.78
C LYS A 463 11.17 15.00 3.29
N TYR A 464 10.44 14.21 2.50
CA TYR A 464 10.77 13.96 1.09
C TYR A 464 10.11 14.93 0.10
N ALA A 465 8.98 15.56 0.46
CA ALA A 465 8.34 16.56 -0.39
C ALA A 465 9.22 17.79 -0.68
N THR A 466 10.17 18.13 0.21
CA THR A 466 11.14 19.21 -0.05
C THR A 466 12.10 18.90 -1.20
N LEU A 467 12.23 17.63 -1.60
CA LEU A 467 13.08 17.18 -2.71
C LEU A 467 12.35 17.16 -4.06
N LYS A 468 11.05 17.51 -4.12
CA LYS A 468 10.24 17.39 -5.35
C LYS A 468 10.82 18.12 -6.57
N ALA A 469 11.53 19.23 -6.34
CA ALA A 469 12.15 20.03 -7.41
C ALA A 469 13.61 19.62 -7.74
N ASP A 470 14.16 18.62 -7.07
CA ASP A 470 15.54 18.14 -7.25
C ASP A 470 15.55 16.61 -7.43
N GLU A 471 15.42 16.18 -8.69
CA GLU A 471 15.41 14.76 -9.06
C GLU A 471 16.73 14.05 -8.69
N ALA A 472 17.86 14.78 -8.67
CA ALA A 472 19.16 14.23 -8.33
C ALA A 472 19.25 13.95 -6.82
N ALA A 473 18.84 14.89 -5.97
CA ALA A 473 18.73 14.68 -4.53
C ALA A 473 17.69 13.60 -4.19
N ALA A 474 16.54 13.59 -4.88
CA ALA A 474 15.51 12.57 -4.69
C ALA A 474 16.04 11.15 -5.01
N LYS A 475 16.74 10.97 -6.14
CA LYS A 475 17.37 9.68 -6.49
C LYS A 475 18.53 9.33 -5.54
N ALA A 476 19.29 10.31 -5.05
CA ALA A 476 20.31 10.09 -4.03
C ALA A 476 19.75 9.61 -2.67
N THR A 477 18.48 9.86 -2.36
CA THR A 477 17.82 9.29 -1.16
C THR A 477 17.32 7.85 -1.32
N GLU A 478 17.42 7.23 -2.49
CA GLU A 478 16.88 5.89 -2.77
C GLU A 478 17.47 4.81 -1.83
N ASP A 479 18.75 4.93 -1.45
CA ASP A 479 19.38 4.03 -0.47
C ASP A 479 18.82 4.22 0.95
N GLN A 480 18.69 5.46 1.43
CA GLN A 480 18.08 5.76 2.73
C GLN A 480 16.60 5.32 2.78
N VAL A 481 15.85 5.54 1.69
CA VAL A 481 14.45 5.08 1.58
C VAL A 481 14.36 3.55 1.66
N THR A 482 15.33 2.85 1.09
CA THR A 482 15.43 1.39 1.18
C THR A 482 15.80 0.95 2.60
N GLU A 483 16.79 1.59 3.25
CA GLU A 483 17.16 1.31 4.64
C GLU A 483 15.99 1.56 5.60
N ASP A 484 15.33 2.72 5.51
CA ASP A 484 14.16 3.09 6.31
C ASP A 484 13.03 2.03 6.15
N ALA A 485 12.80 1.54 4.92
CA ALA A 485 11.80 0.51 4.63
C ALA A 485 12.19 -0.89 5.16
N LEU A 486 13.47 -1.29 5.04
CA LEU A 486 13.99 -2.55 5.57
C LEU A 486 13.94 -2.58 7.10
N ALA A 487 14.37 -1.49 7.75
CA ALA A 487 14.35 -1.37 9.22
C ALA A 487 12.91 -1.34 9.77
N ARG A 488 11.98 -0.63 9.11
CA ARG A 488 10.56 -0.66 9.45
C ARG A 488 10.00 -2.09 9.33
N SER A 489 10.34 -2.79 8.25
CA SER A 489 9.89 -4.17 8.02
C SER A 489 10.43 -5.14 9.07
N GLU A 490 11.71 -5.06 9.44
CA GLU A 490 12.27 -5.93 10.47
C GLU A 490 11.60 -5.70 11.84
N ARG A 491 11.37 -4.42 12.21
CA ARG A 491 10.64 -4.02 13.42
C ARG A 491 9.24 -4.62 13.46
N LEU A 492 8.48 -4.45 12.37
CA LEU A 492 7.10 -4.93 12.27
C LEU A 492 7.02 -6.46 12.24
N PHE A 493 7.89 -7.14 11.49
CA PHE A 493 7.91 -8.60 11.44
C PHE A 493 8.21 -9.22 12.81
N LYS A 494 9.14 -8.63 13.58
CA LYS A 494 9.38 -9.03 14.99
C LYS A 494 8.14 -8.89 15.86
N GLN A 495 7.41 -7.77 15.73
CA GLN A 495 6.13 -7.57 16.43
C GLN A 495 5.06 -8.59 16.00
N PHE A 496 5.01 -8.96 14.71
CA PHE A 496 4.04 -9.94 14.21
C PHE A 496 4.35 -11.36 14.73
N LYS A 497 5.62 -11.79 14.77
CA LYS A 497 6.00 -13.08 15.40
C LYS A 497 5.73 -13.09 16.91
N GLN A 498 5.86 -11.96 17.61
CA GLN A 498 5.45 -11.86 19.01
C GLN A 498 3.93 -12.02 19.14
N TYR A 499 3.14 -11.27 18.38
CA TYR A 499 1.68 -11.28 18.50
C TYR A 499 1.06 -12.62 18.06
N GLU A 500 1.62 -13.26 17.03
CA GLU A 500 1.31 -14.65 16.67
C GLU A 500 1.51 -15.58 17.88
N SER A 501 2.65 -15.50 18.57
CA SER A 501 2.94 -16.29 19.77
C SER A 501 1.97 -16.00 20.93
N GLU A 502 1.53 -14.76 21.12
CA GLU A 502 0.52 -14.38 22.13
C GLU A 502 -0.86 -14.99 21.83
N LEU A 503 -1.28 -15.01 20.57
CA LEU A 503 -2.52 -15.67 20.13
C LEU A 503 -2.41 -17.20 20.27
N SER A 504 -1.28 -17.77 19.83
CA SER A 504 -0.92 -19.18 19.99
C SER A 504 -0.92 -19.63 21.45
N ALA A 505 -0.48 -18.79 22.38
CA ALA A 505 -0.54 -19.07 23.82
C ALA A 505 -1.98 -19.01 24.35
N THR A 506 -2.75 -17.98 23.95
CA THR A 506 -4.16 -17.81 24.32
C THR A 506 -5.01 -19.02 23.89
N LEU A 507 -4.76 -19.58 22.70
CA LEU A 507 -5.42 -20.80 22.23
C LEU A 507 -5.06 -22.03 23.09
N LYS A 508 -3.79 -22.18 23.46
CA LYS A 508 -3.32 -23.29 24.31
C LYS A 508 -3.91 -23.20 25.73
N GLU A 509 -4.03 -22.01 26.30
CA GLU A 509 -4.75 -21.79 27.57
C GLU A 509 -6.24 -22.13 27.47
N ALA A 510 -6.87 -21.87 26.31
CA ALA A 510 -8.25 -22.26 26.01
C ALA A 510 -8.41 -23.75 25.63
N GLY A 511 -7.34 -24.55 25.65
CA GLY A 511 -7.37 -25.97 25.28
C GLY A 511 -7.54 -26.25 23.79
N ARG A 512 -7.16 -25.30 22.93
CA ARG A 512 -7.24 -25.36 21.46
C ARG A 512 -5.85 -25.49 20.82
N THR A 513 -5.84 -25.91 19.57
CA THR A 513 -4.64 -26.09 18.75
C THR A 513 -4.63 -25.15 17.56
N ASP A 514 -3.42 -24.77 17.16
CA ASP A 514 -3.09 -23.70 16.21
C ASP A 514 -2.03 -24.21 15.20
N ASP A 515 -2.14 -25.45 14.72
CA ASP A 515 -1.16 -26.04 13.80
C ASP A 515 -1.21 -25.35 12.42
N PRO A 516 -0.21 -24.51 12.07
CA PRO A 516 -0.25 -23.76 10.83
C PRO A 516 0.21 -24.62 9.65
N TYR A 517 0.97 -25.69 9.90
CA TYR A 517 1.43 -26.61 8.88
C TYR A 517 0.27 -27.44 8.37
N ARG A 518 -0.51 -28.07 9.27
CA ARG A 518 -1.71 -28.79 8.86
C ARG A 518 -2.78 -27.87 8.29
N ALA A 519 -2.92 -26.63 8.77
CA ALA A 519 -3.84 -25.66 8.19
C ALA A 519 -3.42 -25.21 6.77
N SER A 520 -2.12 -25.18 6.45
CA SER A 520 -1.61 -24.83 5.11
C SER A 520 -1.72 -25.95 4.06
N LEU A 521 -2.16 -27.14 4.47
CA LEU A 521 -2.31 -28.33 3.63
C LEU A 521 -3.78 -28.58 3.24
N PRO A 522 -4.07 -29.10 2.04
CA PRO A 522 -5.43 -29.38 1.58
C PRO A 522 -6.31 -30.19 2.54
N ASP A 523 -7.63 -30.01 2.46
CA ASP A 523 -8.60 -30.76 3.28
C ASP A 523 -8.53 -32.28 3.05
N ASP A 524 -8.20 -32.73 1.83
CA ASP A 524 -8.01 -34.15 1.51
C ASP A 524 -6.61 -34.69 1.82
N TYR A 525 -5.69 -33.84 2.30
CA TYR A 525 -4.40 -34.26 2.81
C TYR A 525 -4.59 -35.21 4.00
N LYS A 526 -4.06 -36.41 3.86
CA LYS A 526 -3.98 -37.40 4.92
C LYS A 526 -2.58 -37.40 5.48
N ASP A 527 -2.49 -37.13 6.77
CA ASP A 527 -1.25 -37.31 7.52
C ASP A 527 -0.72 -38.73 7.28
N PRO A 528 0.59 -38.91 7.03
CA PRO A 528 1.16 -40.22 6.80
C PRO A 528 0.94 -41.06 8.05
N THR A 529 0.02 -42.03 7.96
CA THR A 529 -0.40 -42.85 9.10
C THR A 529 0.81 -43.46 9.77
N GLU A 530 1.04 -43.13 11.05
CA GLU A 530 2.09 -43.77 11.84
C GLU A 530 1.94 -45.27 11.69
N SER A 531 2.97 -45.95 11.19
CA SER A 531 2.96 -47.40 11.04
C SER A 531 3.14 -48.04 12.41
N SER A 532 2.06 -48.06 13.20
CA SER A 532 1.99 -48.76 14.47
C SER A 532 2.40 -50.21 14.25
N THR A 533 3.58 -50.58 14.73
CA THR A 533 4.15 -51.93 14.62
C THR A 533 3.46 -52.88 15.61
N GLU A 534 2.15 -53.04 15.48
CA GLU A 534 1.42 -54.16 16.06
C GLU A 534 1.90 -55.45 15.41
N ALA A 535 2.91 -56.06 16.01
CA ALA A 535 3.41 -57.37 15.61
C ALA A 535 2.28 -58.40 15.68
N SER A 536 1.97 -59.00 14.53
CA SER A 536 0.91 -60.00 14.38
C SER A 536 1.11 -61.17 15.33
N LYS A 537 0.17 -61.36 16.27
CA LYS A 537 0.09 -62.58 17.09
C LYS A 537 -0.35 -63.76 16.23
N GLU A 538 0.60 -64.57 15.77
CA GLU A 538 0.34 -66.00 15.54
C GLU A 538 0.91 -66.80 16.71
N GLU A 539 0.18 -67.82 17.14
CA GLU A 539 0.62 -68.72 18.21
C GLU A 539 1.63 -69.73 17.66
N THR A 540 2.77 -69.91 18.32
CA THR A 540 3.50 -71.18 18.23
C THR A 540 4.22 -71.48 19.54
N THR A 541 4.24 -72.75 19.90
CA THR A 541 4.52 -73.17 21.28
C THR A 541 5.98 -73.54 21.55
N SER A 542 6.39 -73.24 22.78
CA SER A 542 7.30 -74.01 23.65
C SER A 542 8.79 -73.61 23.78
N SER A 543 9.18 -73.57 25.05
CA SER A 543 10.43 -74.05 25.64
C SER A 543 11.67 -73.13 25.73
N THR A 544 11.97 -72.78 27.00
CA THR A 544 13.29 -72.80 27.68
C THR A 544 13.79 -71.45 28.21
N GLU A 545 14.17 -71.47 29.49
CA GLU A 545 14.72 -70.41 30.33
C GLU A 545 16.28 -70.31 30.21
N PRO A 546 17.01 -69.50 31.02
CA PRO A 546 16.96 -68.05 31.18
C PRO A 546 18.40 -67.44 31.10
N SER A 547 18.68 -66.36 31.86
CA SER A 547 20.00 -65.73 32.17
C SER A 547 20.41 -64.57 31.23
N THR A 548 20.99 -63.45 31.70
CA THR A 548 21.34 -63.01 33.08
C THR A 548 21.46 -61.47 33.18
N GLU A 549 21.29 -60.94 34.40
CA GLU A 549 21.91 -59.74 35.02
C GLU A 549 22.57 -58.66 34.11
N SER A 550 22.01 -57.44 34.07
CA SER A 550 22.42 -56.26 34.89
C SER A 550 23.46 -55.34 34.18
N SER A 551 23.70 -54.06 34.53
CA SER A 551 23.25 -53.20 35.64
C SER A 551 23.04 -51.73 35.20
N GLN A 552 22.24 -51.01 36.01
CA GLN A 552 22.24 -49.58 36.37
C GLN A 552 23.11 -48.51 35.62
N GLU A 553 22.46 -47.36 35.36
CA GLU A 553 22.90 -45.97 35.66
C GLU A 553 24.16 -45.37 34.97
N GLU A 554 24.34 -44.04 34.86
CA GLU A 554 23.55 -42.89 35.34
C GLU A 554 23.56 -41.72 34.32
N THR A 555 22.84 -40.63 34.64
CA THR A 555 22.78 -39.36 33.89
C THR A 555 24.07 -38.54 33.97
N THR A 556 24.37 -37.72 32.94
CA THR A 556 24.47 -36.24 33.09
C THR A 556 24.69 -35.51 31.74
N SER A 557 24.34 -34.23 31.73
CA SER A 557 24.54 -33.25 30.65
C SER A 557 25.85 -32.46 30.80
N SER A 558 26.42 -31.97 29.69
CA SER A 558 27.50 -30.97 29.66
C SER A 558 27.31 -29.98 28.49
N THR A 559 27.85 -28.76 28.64
CA THR A 559 27.57 -27.60 27.78
C THR A 559 28.88 -26.88 27.38
N GLU A 560 29.14 -26.77 26.06
CA GLU A 560 30.03 -25.77 25.41
C GLU A 560 31.51 -25.72 25.91
N PRO A 561 32.41 -24.77 25.51
CA PRO A 561 32.33 -23.72 24.47
C PRO A 561 33.57 -23.59 23.51
N SER A 562 33.48 -22.64 22.56
CA SER A 562 34.59 -21.86 21.97
C SER A 562 35.61 -22.57 21.02
N THR A 563 36.40 -21.91 20.15
CA THR A 563 36.62 -20.45 19.88
C THR A 563 37.15 -20.17 18.45
N GLU A 564 36.83 -18.97 17.94
CA GLU A 564 37.69 -18.07 17.11
C GLU A 564 38.16 -18.44 15.68
N SER A 565 38.83 -17.48 15.03
CA SER A 565 38.91 -17.26 13.57
C SER A 565 40.31 -16.88 13.08
N SER A 566 40.55 -16.99 11.76
CA SER A 566 41.59 -16.23 11.05
C SER A 566 41.22 -15.88 9.61
N GLN A 567 41.58 -14.66 9.21
CA GLN A 567 41.62 -14.12 7.83
C GLN A 567 42.91 -14.57 7.09
N GLU A 568 43.15 -14.34 5.79
CA GLU A 568 42.31 -13.77 4.70
C GLU A 568 42.29 -14.80 3.51
N GLU A 569 42.62 -14.61 2.22
CA GLU A 569 43.07 -13.49 1.35
C GLU A 569 42.58 -13.76 -0.11
N THR A 570 42.86 -12.86 -1.05
CA THR A 570 42.36 -12.86 -2.43
C THR A 570 43.20 -13.72 -3.41
N THR A 571 42.59 -14.15 -4.53
CA THR A 571 43.02 -13.75 -5.90
C THR A 571 42.13 -14.36 -7.02
N SER A 572 42.29 -13.81 -8.22
CA SER A 572 41.40 -13.94 -9.39
C SER A 572 41.54 -15.23 -10.22
N SER A 573 40.39 -15.74 -10.66
CA SER A 573 40.08 -16.39 -11.96
C SER A 573 41.19 -16.63 -13.00
N THR A 574 41.22 -17.84 -13.57
CA THR A 574 41.75 -18.14 -14.93
C THR A 574 41.13 -19.43 -15.49
N GLU A 575 40.45 -19.35 -16.65
CA GLU A 575 40.13 -20.47 -17.55
C GLU A 575 41.26 -20.68 -18.59
N PRO A 576 41.17 -21.66 -19.52
CA PRO A 576 40.95 -23.10 -19.35
C PRO A 576 42.09 -23.91 -20.03
N SER A 577 42.03 -25.25 -20.06
CA SER A 577 42.76 -26.07 -21.05
C SER A 577 42.19 -27.48 -21.22
N THR A 578 42.28 -28.01 -22.43
CA THR A 578 41.70 -29.29 -22.89
C THR A 578 42.76 -30.33 -23.20
N GLU A 579 42.54 -31.63 -22.91
CA GLU A 579 42.96 -32.68 -23.86
C GLU A 579 42.21 -34.04 -23.78
N SER A 580 41.63 -34.39 -24.93
CA SER A 580 41.30 -35.69 -25.55
C SER A 580 41.50 -37.05 -24.83
N SER A 581 40.44 -37.88 -24.85
CA SER A 581 40.44 -39.33 -25.20
C SER A 581 39.00 -39.78 -25.54
N LYS A 582 38.62 -40.04 -26.81
CA LYS A 582 38.75 -41.28 -27.62
C LYS A 582 38.00 -42.52 -27.10
N GLU A 583 36.88 -42.89 -27.76
CA GLU A 583 36.74 -44.17 -28.49
C GLU A 583 35.49 -44.26 -29.42
N GLU A 584 35.56 -45.28 -30.27
CA GLU A 584 34.74 -45.78 -31.41
C GLU A 584 33.24 -46.10 -31.18
N THR A 585 32.40 -46.49 -32.16
CA THR A 585 32.01 -45.94 -33.51
C THR A 585 30.80 -46.72 -34.07
N THR A 586 29.78 -46.04 -34.61
CA THR A 586 28.78 -46.54 -35.63
C THR A 586 27.80 -47.68 -35.20
N SER A 587 26.66 -47.97 -35.89
CA SER A 587 26.27 -47.68 -37.29
C SER A 587 24.75 -47.63 -37.59
N SER A 588 24.35 -46.78 -38.55
CA SER A 588 23.19 -46.90 -39.49
C SER A 588 21.73 -46.90 -38.94
N THR A 589 20.69 -46.42 -39.66
CA THR A 589 20.56 -46.23 -41.13
C THR A 589 19.84 -44.93 -41.53
N GLU A 590 20.15 -44.45 -42.73
CA GLU A 590 19.69 -43.24 -43.44
C GLU A 590 18.29 -43.43 -44.14
N PRO A 591 17.64 -42.43 -44.80
CA PRO A 591 18.17 -41.78 -46.03
C PRO A 591 17.96 -40.26 -46.25
N SER A 592 18.96 -39.63 -46.90
CA SER A 592 18.86 -38.64 -48.02
C SER A 592 18.10 -37.29 -47.85
N THR A 593 18.73 -36.09 -47.89
CA THR A 593 19.34 -35.32 -49.04
C THR A 593 18.31 -34.86 -50.10
N GLU A 594 18.34 -33.65 -50.70
CA GLU A 594 19.40 -32.67 -51.06
C GLU A 594 18.94 -31.18 -50.84
N SER A 595 19.81 -30.23 -50.44
CA SER A 595 20.59 -29.22 -51.23
C SER A 595 19.78 -27.98 -51.71
N SER A 596 20.29 -26.72 -51.80
CA SER A 596 21.64 -26.14 -51.64
C SER A 596 21.62 -24.64 -51.23
N GLN A 597 22.70 -24.16 -50.59
CA GLN A 597 23.52 -22.91 -50.81
C GLN A 597 22.88 -21.61 -51.41
N GLU A 598 23.31 -20.38 -51.09
CA GLU A 598 24.34 -19.84 -50.17
C GLU A 598 24.19 -18.33 -49.87
N GLU A 599 24.83 -17.91 -48.76
CA GLU A 599 25.44 -16.61 -48.39
C GLU A 599 25.07 -15.24 -49.07
N THR A 600 24.46 -14.39 -48.23
CA THR A 600 24.86 -12.99 -47.86
C THR A 600 25.49 -12.00 -48.86
N THR A 601 24.98 -10.75 -48.86
CA THR A 601 25.81 -9.55 -48.49
C THR A 601 25.01 -8.25 -48.24
N SER A 602 25.25 -7.65 -47.07
CA SER A 602 25.24 -6.21 -46.70
C SER A 602 24.52 -5.14 -47.56
N SER A 603 23.46 -4.54 -46.97
CA SER A 603 23.19 -3.08 -46.80
C SER A 603 23.43 -2.03 -47.91
N THR A 604 22.49 -1.08 -48.08
CA THR A 604 22.68 0.40 -47.87
C THR A 604 21.46 1.22 -48.42
N GLU A 605 20.90 2.10 -47.59
CA GLU A 605 19.96 3.21 -47.95
C GLU A 605 20.72 4.44 -48.53
N PRO A 606 20.13 5.48 -49.19
CA PRO A 606 18.83 6.11 -48.86
C PRO A 606 18.05 6.79 -50.04
N SER A 607 17.05 7.62 -49.65
CA SER A 607 16.57 8.85 -50.32
C SER A 607 15.31 8.82 -51.22
N THR A 608 14.24 9.37 -50.65
CA THR A 608 13.18 10.23 -51.22
C THR A 608 13.38 10.84 -52.63
N GLU A 609 12.30 10.89 -53.44
CA GLU A 609 11.61 12.19 -53.70
C GLU A 609 10.19 12.10 -54.32
N SER A 610 9.54 13.27 -54.32
CA SER A 610 8.16 13.64 -54.72
C SER A 610 7.74 13.34 -56.17
N SER A 611 6.42 13.18 -56.39
CA SER A 611 5.73 13.80 -57.54
C SER A 611 4.25 14.10 -57.24
N LYS A 612 3.67 15.09 -57.92
CA LYS A 612 2.34 15.68 -57.68
C LYS A 612 1.41 15.58 -58.89
N GLU A 613 0.11 15.61 -58.60
CA GLU A 613 -1.03 16.16 -59.35
C GLU A 613 -0.85 16.60 -60.83
N GLU A 614 -1.78 16.17 -61.70
CA GLU A 614 -2.74 17.12 -62.28
C GLU A 614 -4.04 16.45 -62.80
N THR A 615 -5.01 17.24 -63.27
CA THR A 615 -6.44 16.88 -63.38
C THR A 615 -6.99 16.83 -64.82
N THR A 616 -8.17 16.23 -65.02
CA THR A 616 -9.19 16.74 -65.98
C THR A 616 -10.59 16.14 -65.74
N ALA A 617 -11.65 16.92 -66.00
CA ALA A 617 -13.08 16.52 -65.96
C ALA A 617 -13.60 16.20 -67.40
N SER A 618 -14.85 15.82 -67.72
CA SER A 618 -16.20 15.87 -67.09
C SER A 618 -17.02 14.61 -67.56
N THR A 619 -18.31 14.32 -67.29
CA THR A 619 -19.54 15.15 -67.19
C THR A 619 -20.71 14.36 -66.56
N GLU A 620 -21.72 15.06 -66.03
CA GLU A 620 -23.03 14.59 -65.50
C GLU A 620 -24.08 14.30 -66.63
N PRO A 621 -25.44 14.21 -66.46
CA PRO A 621 -26.29 14.32 -65.24
C PRO A 621 -27.57 13.45 -65.10
N SER A 622 -28.15 13.44 -63.88
CA SER A 622 -29.56 13.79 -63.57
C SER A 622 -29.73 13.97 -62.04
N THR A 623 -30.16 15.11 -61.45
CA THR A 623 -31.55 15.63 -61.28
C THR A 623 -32.57 14.60 -60.72
N GLU A 624 -33.44 14.88 -59.74
CA GLU A 624 -34.06 16.16 -59.30
C GLU A 624 -34.28 16.29 -57.75
N LEU A 625 -34.19 17.54 -57.24
CA LEU A 625 -35.17 18.32 -56.41
C LEU A 625 -35.76 17.77 -55.07
N SER A 626 -36.13 18.58 -54.05
CA SER A 626 -36.02 20.05 -53.84
C SER A 626 -36.50 20.52 -52.45
N LYS A 627 -35.91 21.63 -51.93
CA LYS A 627 -36.55 22.83 -51.29
C LYS A 627 -37.46 22.64 -50.04
N GLU A 628 -37.77 23.59 -49.15
CA GLU A 628 -37.29 24.95 -48.75
C GLU A 628 -37.92 25.28 -47.35
N GLU A 629 -37.76 26.40 -46.65
CA GLU A 629 -37.21 27.73 -47.01
C GLU A 629 -36.25 28.29 -45.91
N THR A 630 -36.66 29.30 -45.12
CA THR A 630 -35.82 30.07 -44.18
C THR A 630 -36.60 30.63 -42.99
N THR A 631 -35.90 31.02 -41.91
CA THR A 631 -36.07 32.34 -41.26
C THR A 631 -34.87 32.66 -40.36
N SER A 632 -34.57 33.94 -40.14
CA SER A 632 -33.36 34.42 -39.44
C SER A 632 -33.62 35.64 -38.55
N SER A 633 -32.59 36.07 -37.79
CA SER A 633 -32.46 37.22 -36.84
C SER A 633 -32.30 36.78 -35.36
N THR A 634 -31.42 37.36 -34.52
CA THR A 634 -30.45 38.47 -34.68
C THR A 634 -29.18 38.26 -33.82
N GLU A 635 -28.06 38.86 -34.22
CA GLU A 635 -26.79 39.03 -33.46
C GLU A 635 -26.83 40.29 -32.54
N PRO A 636 -25.71 40.81 -31.98
CA PRO A 636 -24.81 40.20 -30.97
C PRO A 636 -24.55 41.16 -29.77
N SER A 637 -23.62 40.80 -28.88
CA SER A 637 -22.73 41.81 -28.26
C SER A 637 -21.35 41.25 -27.97
N THR A 638 -20.32 41.98 -28.38
CA THR A 638 -18.89 41.72 -28.14
C THR A 638 -18.37 42.54 -26.95
N GLU A 639 -17.30 42.08 -26.29
CA GLU A 639 -16.11 42.92 -26.04
C GLU A 639 -14.85 42.03 -25.92
N ALA A 640 -13.66 42.59 -26.18
CA ALA A 640 -12.42 41.82 -26.34
C ALA A 640 -11.14 42.65 -26.07
N SER A 641 -10.02 41.96 -25.80
CA SER A 641 -8.61 42.41 -25.79
C SER A 641 -7.76 41.12 -25.78
N GLN A 642 -6.73 40.83 -26.60
CA GLN A 642 -5.63 41.62 -27.22
C GLN A 642 -4.72 42.28 -26.18
N GLU A 643 -3.39 42.32 -26.31
CA GLU A 643 -2.43 41.95 -27.37
C GLU A 643 -1.48 40.83 -26.86
N GLU A 644 -0.78 39.98 -27.62
CA GLU A 644 0.15 40.16 -28.77
C GLU A 644 1.53 40.75 -28.44
N THR A 645 2.52 40.47 -29.32
CA THR A 645 3.99 40.65 -29.15
C THR A 645 4.63 39.71 -28.11
N THR A 646 5.85 39.15 -28.27
CA THR A 646 6.77 39.04 -29.43
C THR A 646 7.68 37.80 -29.29
N SER A 647 8.36 37.39 -30.36
CA SER A 647 9.47 36.41 -30.36
C SER A 647 10.80 37.06 -30.77
N SER A 648 11.94 36.47 -30.40
CA SER A 648 13.28 36.88 -30.89
C SER A 648 14.32 35.76 -30.73
N THR A 649 15.14 35.52 -31.75
CA THR A 649 16.18 34.48 -31.81
C THR A 649 17.48 35.08 -32.40
N GLU A 650 18.60 34.36 -32.24
CA GLU A 650 19.92 34.60 -32.86
C GLU A 650 20.80 35.73 -32.25
N PRO A 651 22.10 35.88 -32.61
CA PRO A 651 23.15 35.04 -32.03
C PRO A 651 24.49 35.78 -31.70
N SER A 652 25.46 35.09 -31.06
CA SER A 652 26.90 35.28 -31.33
C SER A 652 27.80 34.18 -30.74
N THR A 653 29.03 34.11 -31.24
CA THR A 653 30.06 33.11 -30.95
C THR A 653 31.39 33.76 -30.55
N GLU A 654 32.30 32.97 -29.96
CA GLU A 654 33.75 33.21 -29.81
C GLU A 654 34.20 34.35 -28.85
N ALA A 655 35.38 34.28 -28.21
CA ALA A 655 36.32 33.17 -27.97
C ALA A 655 37.33 33.53 -26.86
N SER A 656 38.08 32.53 -26.38
CA SER A 656 39.38 32.64 -25.70
C SER A 656 39.43 33.35 -24.33
N GLN A 657 40.40 33.11 -23.45
CA GLN A 657 41.30 31.98 -23.16
C GLN A 657 42.13 32.43 -21.94
N GLU A 658 42.31 31.60 -20.92
CA GLU A 658 43.57 31.60 -20.19
C GLU A 658 43.80 30.23 -19.54
N GLU A 659 45.00 29.68 -19.70
CA GLU A 659 45.39 28.39 -19.14
C GLU A 659 46.11 28.61 -17.80
N THR A 660 46.00 27.65 -16.87
CA THR A 660 47.13 27.36 -15.99
C THR A 660 47.09 25.92 -15.48
N THR A 661 47.96 25.09 -16.04
CA THR A 661 48.46 23.86 -15.41
C THR A 661 49.83 24.21 -14.75
N SER A 662 50.50 23.43 -13.89
CA SER A 662 50.33 22.03 -13.48
C SER A 662 51.09 21.71 -12.17
N SER A 663 50.76 20.57 -11.54
CA SER A 663 51.69 19.59 -10.91
C SER A 663 52.35 19.77 -9.52
N THR A 664 52.40 18.61 -8.82
CA THR A 664 53.48 18.00 -7.99
C THR A 664 53.72 18.31 -6.49
N GLU A 665 53.42 17.27 -5.69
CA GLU A 665 54.29 16.56 -4.69
C GLU A 665 54.60 17.10 -3.26
N SER A 666 53.90 16.48 -2.30
CA SER A 666 54.40 15.57 -1.22
C SER A 666 55.32 16.03 -0.06
N SER A 667 54.88 15.77 1.18
CA SER A 667 55.61 15.49 2.46
C SER A 667 54.71 15.79 3.68
N THR A 668 54.72 15.12 4.84
CA THR A 668 54.94 13.70 5.25
C THR A 668 54.38 13.50 6.68
N GLU A 669 54.37 12.25 7.21
CA GLU A 669 54.04 11.84 8.61
C GLU A 669 52.57 12.04 9.07
N ALA A 670 51.74 11.06 9.48
CA ALA A 670 51.78 9.60 9.74
C ALA A 670 51.73 9.13 11.22
N SER A 671 51.19 7.90 11.40
CA SER A 671 50.95 7.12 12.65
C SER A 671 49.84 7.67 13.59
N GLN A 672 48.87 6.88 14.08
CA GLN A 672 48.90 5.56 14.78
C GLN A 672 49.53 5.70 16.19
N GLU A 673 49.02 5.07 17.25
CA GLU A 673 48.34 3.77 17.30
C GLU A 673 47.27 3.66 18.43
N GLU A 674 46.70 2.47 18.50
CA GLU A 674 45.81 1.86 19.51
C GLU A 674 46.38 1.79 20.97
N THR A 675 45.83 1.08 21.99
CA THR A 675 44.63 0.22 22.20
C THR A 675 44.25 0.16 23.71
N THR A 676 43.27 -0.68 24.06
CA THR A 676 43.05 -1.40 25.35
C THR A 676 42.04 -0.84 26.37
N ALA A 677 41.43 -1.77 27.11
CA ALA A 677 40.43 -1.57 28.16
C ALA A 677 40.76 -2.46 29.39
N SER A 678 40.17 -2.18 30.56
CA SER A 678 40.19 -3.11 31.71
C SER A 678 39.07 -2.83 32.74
N THR A 679 38.16 -3.80 32.85
CA THR A 679 37.64 -4.49 34.06
C THR A 679 37.62 -3.80 35.44
N GLU A 680 36.51 -3.98 36.18
CA GLU A 680 36.38 -3.73 37.63
C GLU A 680 37.27 -4.67 38.50
N PRO A 681 37.36 -4.47 39.84
CA PRO A 681 36.42 -5.17 40.73
C PRO A 681 36.04 -4.51 42.09
N SER A 682 34.75 -4.61 42.44
CA SER A 682 34.20 -5.06 43.75
C SER A 682 34.37 -4.27 45.09
N THR A 683 33.22 -4.18 45.81
CA THR A 683 33.00 -4.22 47.28
C THR A 683 33.38 -3.06 48.23
N GLU A 684 32.33 -2.39 48.73
CA GLU A 684 31.94 -2.17 50.15
C GLU A 684 32.87 -1.45 51.16
N ALA A 685 32.45 -0.25 51.60
CA ALA A 685 32.54 0.21 53.00
C ALA A 685 31.62 1.44 53.26
N SER A 686 31.01 1.56 54.45
CA SER A 686 30.14 2.68 54.85
C SER A 686 30.78 3.59 55.91
N GLN A 687 30.57 4.92 55.85
CA GLN A 687 30.44 5.76 57.06
C GLN A 687 29.82 7.16 56.82
N GLU A 688 29.42 7.83 57.91
CA GLU A 688 28.56 9.01 57.96
C GLU A 688 29.30 10.35 57.76
N GLY A 689 28.62 11.43 57.33
CA GLY A 689 29.32 12.67 56.92
C GLY A 689 28.58 14.02 56.81
N THR A 690 27.50 14.27 57.57
CA THR A 690 26.82 15.59 57.76
C THR A 690 26.20 16.35 56.55
N THR A 691 24.96 16.82 56.75
CA THR A 691 24.17 17.69 55.85
C THR A 691 24.52 19.18 56.02
N PRO A 692 24.04 20.09 55.13
CA PRO A 692 22.84 20.86 55.53
C PRO A 692 21.76 21.02 54.44
N ASN A 693 20.52 21.20 54.90
CA ASN A 693 19.29 21.20 54.10
C ASN A 693 19.13 22.37 53.11
N ASN A 694 18.28 22.16 52.11
CA ASN A 694 17.18 23.10 51.84
C ASN A 694 15.86 22.32 51.73
N THR A 695 14.73 22.95 52.08
CA THR A 695 13.46 22.24 52.30
C THR A 695 12.28 22.99 51.67
N THR A 696 11.46 22.28 50.91
CA THR A 696 10.13 22.74 50.46
C THR A 696 9.05 21.91 51.18
N THR A 697 7.95 22.55 51.58
CA THR A 697 7.02 22.00 52.57
C THR A 697 5.94 21.10 51.98
N ILE A 698 5.75 19.92 52.57
CA ILE A 698 4.63 18.99 52.28
C ILE A 698 3.41 19.37 53.14
N VAL A 699 2.21 19.33 52.55
CA VAL A 699 0.92 19.44 53.26
C VAL A 699 0.08 18.18 53.00
N PRO A 700 -0.15 17.31 54.00
CA PRO A 700 -0.90 16.07 53.82
C PRO A 700 -2.40 16.25 54.12
N THR A 701 -3.27 15.56 53.37
CA THR A 701 -4.69 15.38 53.74
C THR A 701 -5.18 13.95 53.52
N ASN A 702 -5.32 13.23 54.64
CA ASN A 702 -6.21 12.11 54.94
C ASN A 702 -6.36 10.95 53.94
N SER A 703 -5.79 9.83 54.34
CA SER A 703 -6.16 8.48 53.90
C SER A 703 -7.62 8.13 54.21
N ASN A 704 -8.22 7.31 53.35
CA ASN A 704 -9.40 6.50 53.68
C ASN A 704 -9.33 5.18 52.88
N SER A 705 -8.39 4.30 53.25
CA SER A 705 -8.12 3.04 52.57
C SER A 705 -9.11 1.95 52.98
N VAL A 706 -10.00 1.57 52.06
CA VAL A 706 -10.75 0.30 52.13
C VAL A 706 -10.05 -0.72 51.27
N SER A 707 -9.64 -1.84 51.85
CA SER A 707 -8.95 -2.92 51.14
C SER A 707 -9.94 -3.85 50.44
N THR A 708 -9.73 -4.10 49.14
CA THR A 708 -10.40 -5.16 48.39
C THR A 708 -9.37 -5.97 47.59
N VAL A 709 -8.79 -6.97 48.24
CA VAL A 709 -7.98 -8.01 47.58
C VAL A 709 -8.89 -8.87 46.71
N GLY A 710 -8.43 -9.26 45.52
CA GLY A 710 -9.04 -10.36 44.76
C GLY A 710 -9.74 -10.01 43.44
N ARG A 711 -8.99 -9.48 42.47
CA ARG A 711 -9.21 -9.75 41.03
C ARG A 711 -7.84 -9.96 40.36
N PRO A 712 -7.72 -10.84 39.36
CA PRO A 712 -6.56 -10.83 38.47
C PRO A 712 -6.50 -9.49 37.74
N VAL A 713 -5.32 -8.88 37.71
CA VAL A 713 -5.03 -7.82 36.73
C VAL A 713 -4.64 -8.55 35.45
N LEU A 714 -5.49 -8.46 34.42
CA LEU A 714 -5.10 -8.87 33.07
C LEU A 714 -3.92 -8.00 32.62
N PRO A 715 -2.86 -8.56 32.02
CA PRO A 715 -1.80 -7.75 31.42
C PRO A 715 -2.42 -6.94 30.27
N THR A 716 -2.55 -5.64 30.47
CA THR A 716 -2.94 -4.74 29.40
C THR A 716 -1.72 -4.46 28.55
N ASN A 717 -1.56 -5.20 27.44
CA ASN A 717 -0.59 -4.93 26.37
C ASN A 717 -0.97 -3.60 25.69
N SER A 718 -0.75 -2.50 26.40
CA SER A 718 -1.17 -1.17 26.00
C SER A 718 0.04 -0.38 25.54
N TYR A 719 0.04 -0.03 24.26
CA TYR A 719 0.93 0.96 23.66
C TYR A 719 0.74 2.37 24.23
N ILE A 720 -0.22 2.56 25.15
CA ILE A 720 -0.67 3.85 25.66
C ILE A 720 -0.62 3.85 27.19
N LEU A 721 0.16 4.74 27.78
CA LEU A 721 0.13 5.04 29.21
C LEU A 721 -0.56 6.39 29.42
N VAL A 722 -1.53 6.44 30.33
CA VAL A 722 -2.33 7.65 30.59
C VAL A 722 -2.30 7.99 32.08
N ASP A 723 -1.69 9.11 32.44
CA ASP A 723 -1.82 9.65 33.79
C ASP A 723 -3.25 10.17 34.01
N GLN A 724 -3.96 9.56 34.95
CA GLN A 724 -5.38 9.86 35.20
C GLN A 724 -5.61 11.20 35.92
N ALA A 725 -4.55 11.83 36.48
CA ALA A 725 -4.66 13.09 37.21
C ALA A 725 -4.50 14.33 36.31
N THR A 726 -3.63 14.26 35.31
CA THR A 726 -3.34 15.33 34.35
C THR A 726 -3.98 15.09 32.98
N GLY A 727 -4.32 13.84 32.64
CA GLY A 727 -4.74 13.43 31.31
C GLY A 727 -3.60 13.35 30.29
N ILE A 728 -2.33 13.42 30.74
CA ILE A 728 -1.17 13.27 29.86
C ILE A 728 -1.06 11.83 29.37
N VAL A 729 -0.85 11.70 28.06
CA VAL A 729 -0.77 10.42 27.34
C VAL A 729 0.63 10.26 26.77
N LEU A 730 1.26 9.11 27.05
CA LEU A 730 2.42 8.62 26.32
C LEU A 730 1.99 7.48 25.39
N GLN A 731 2.45 7.48 24.15
CA GLN A 731 2.26 6.38 23.21
C GLN A 731 3.62 5.86 22.71
N ASN A 732 3.89 4.57 22.90
CA ASN A 732 5.12 3.92 22.47
C ASN A 732 4.90 2.40 22.24
N PRO A 733 5.38 1.82 21.12
CA PRO A 733 5.43 0.37 20.89
C PRO A 733 5.96 -0.48 22.05
N ASP A 734 7.00 -0.01 22.74
CA ASP A 734 7.69 -0.75 23.80
C ASP A 734 6.80 -0.97 25.04
N PHE A 735 5.78 -0.13 25.28
CA PHE A 735 4.91 -0.25 26.46
C PHE A 735 4.09 -1.54 26.48
N ALA A 736 3.80 -2.13 25.32
CA ALA A 736 3.11 -3.42 25.22
C ALA A 736 3.95 -4.62 25.69
N GLN A 737 5.26 -4.46 25.92
CA GLN A 737 6.08 -5.47 26.60
C GLN A 737 5.71 -5.60 28.10
N GLY A 738 4.88 -4.69 28.62
CA GLY A 738 4.41 -4.69 30.01
C GLY A 738 5.47 -4.21 31.01
N GLY A 739 5.09 -4.15 32.30
CA GLY A 739 5.96 -3.70 33.38
C GLY A 739 6.21 -2.18 33.47
N TYR A 740 5.85 -1.42 32.44
CA TYR A 740 5.95 0.04 32.42
C TYR A 740 4.95 0.72 33.36
N SER A 741 5.37 1.83 33.98
CA SER A 741 4.48 2.74 34.70
C SER A 741 4.87 4.21 34.48
N LEU A 742 3.85 5.07 34.43
CA LEU A 742 3.95 6.51 34.21
C LEU A 742 3.59 7.25 35.51
N LEU A 743 4.44 8.19 35.91
CA LEU A 743 4.17 9.17 36.96
C LEU A 743 4.33 10.58 36.37
N VAL A 744 3.38 11.47 36.65
CA VAL A 744 3.43 12.86 36.21
C VAL A 744 3.25 13.80 37.40
N GLU A 745 4.18 14.74 37.57
CA GLU A 745 4.12 15.75 38.64
C GLU A 745 3.92 17.14 38.02
N VAL A 746 2.86 17.86 38.44
CA VAL A 746 2.60 19.23 37.98
C VAL A 746 3.52 20.21 38.72
N LEU A 747 4.40 20.89 37.99
CA LEU A 747 5.41 21.78 38.55
C LEU A 747 4.96 23.25 38.56
N LYS A 748 5.57 24.04 39.46
CA LYS A 748 5.35 25.48 39.62
C LYS A 748 6.69 26.19 39.84
N ASP A 749 6.69 27.51 39.66
CA ASP A 749 7.84 28.39 39.95
C ASP A 749 9.14 28.00 39.22
N ILE A 750 9.01 27.55 37.96
CA ILE A 750 10.11 27.17 37.07
C ILE A 750 10.89 28.42 36.66
N LYS A 751 12.09 28.58 37.21
CA LYS A 751 12.95 29.76 36.99
C LYS A 751 13.23 30.06 35.52
N ALA A 752 13.38 29.04 34.68
CA ALA A 752 13.62 29.18 33.25
C ALA A 752 12.40 29.73 32.45
N LEU A 753 11.20 29.70 33.04
CA LEU A 753 9.95 30.15 32.45
C LEU A 753 9.27 31.26 33.28
N ALA A 754 9.96 31.86 34.26
CA ALA A 754 9.36 32.73 35.28
C ALA A 754 8.65 33.99 34.74
N ASP A 755 9.08 34.51 33.59
CA ASP A 755 8.47 35.67 32.92
C ASP A 755 7.39 35.29 31.87
N LYS A 756 7.06 33.99 31.75
CA LYS A 756 6.09 33.45 30.77
C LYS A 756 4.83 32.93 31.47
N GLU A 757 3.72 32.88 30.73
CA GLU A 757 2.54 32.10 31.13
C GLU A 757 2.74 30.67 30.62
N TYR A 758 2.75 29.68 31.52
CA TYR A 758 3.08 28.29 31.18
C TYR A 758 2.38 27.27 32.08
N GLU A 759 2.32 26.03 31.63
CA GLU A 759 2.00 24.83 32.42
C GLU A 759 3.18 23.84 32.26
N ALA A 760 3.66 23.25 33.36
CA ALA A 760 4.86 22.40 33.34
C ALA A 760 4.68 21.09 34.12
N TYR A 761 5.33 20.04 33.63
CA TYR A 761 5.12 18.66 34.05
C TYR A 761 6.46 17.93 34.11
N ASN A 762 6.78 17.32 35.25
CA ASN A 762 7.84 16.31 35.33
C ASN A 762 7.24 14.98 34.86
N ILE A 763 7.67 14.46 33.70
CA ILE A 763 7.19 13.18 33.17
C ILE A 763 8.23 12.12 33.51
N GLN A 764 7.86 11.18 34.38
CA GLN A 764 8.71 10.08 34.81
C GLN A 764 8.16 8.75 34.28
N LEU A 765 8.96 8.05 33.49
CA LEU A 765 8.70 6.68 33.07
C LEU A 765 9.55 5.71 33.90
N SER A 766 9.01 4.54 34.22
CA SER A 766 9.79 3.41 34.75
C SER A 766 9.33 2.09 34.14
N ASN A 767 10.19 1.06 34.15
CA ASN A 767 9.82 -0.33 33.84
C ASN A 767 10.30 -1.24 34.97
N GLN A 768 9.40 -2.07 35.52
CA GLN A 768 9.66 -2.94 36.67
C GLN A 768 10.26 -2.18 37.88
N ASN A 769 9.84 -0.92 38.06
CA ASN A 769 10.33 0.07 39.05
C ASN A 769 11.72 0.67 38.78
N ASN A 770 12.41 0.31 37.69
CA ASN A 770 13.64 0.99 37.28
C ASN A 770 13.29 2.25 36.45
N PRO A 771 13.84 3.43 36.77
CA PRO A 771 13.55 4.66 36.03
C PRO A 771 14.11 4.59 34.60
N ILE A 772 13.35 5.11 33.65
CA ILE A 772 13.73 5.19 32.23
C ILE A 772 13.87 6.65 31.84
N HIS A 773 15.12 7.05 31.60
CA HIS A 773 15.47 8.40 31.14
C HIS A 773 15.52 8.50 29.60
N GLN A 774 15.66 7.37 28.89
CA GLN A 774 15.71 7.29 27.43
C GLN A 774 15.05 5.99 26.93
N ILE A 775 14.26 6.09 25.85
CA ILE A 775 13.59 4.96 25.18
C ILE A 775 13.50 5.25 23.67
N SER A 776 12.83 4.39 22.89
CA SER A 776 12.48 4.67 21.48
C SER A 776 11.58 5.93 21.33
N PRO A 777 11.41 6.48 20.12
CA PRO A 777 10.59 7.67 19.91
C PRO A 777 9.15 7.52 20.43
N THR A 778 8.85 8.24 21.52
CA THR A 778 7.58 8.25 22.23
C THR A 778 6.77 9.48 21.81
N VAL A 779 5.51 9.28 21.44
CA VAL A 779 4.57 10.39 21.22
C VAL A 779 3.99 10.80 22.57
N VAL A 780 4.18 12.06 22.94
CA VAL A 780 3.68 12.69 24.15
C VAL A 780 2.52 13.60 23.78
N THR A 781 1.35 13.39 24.37
CA THR A 781 0.19 14.30 24.24
C THR A 781 -0.15 14.90 25.60
N ILE A 782 -0.14 16.24 25.67
CA ILE A 782 -0.44 17.01 26.88
C ILE A 782 -1.74 17.80 26.64
N PRO A 783 -2.78 17.61 27.48
CA PRO A 783 -3.96 18.48 27.46
C PRO A 783 -3.60 19.94 27.77
N VAL A 784 -4.17 20.88 27.03
CA VAL A 784 -3.92 22.32 27.13
C VAL A 784 -5.21 23.13 27.14
N ASN A 785 -5.12 24.37 27.61
CA ASN A 785 -6.27 25.27 27.66
C ASN A 785 -6.59 25.84 26.27
N SER A 786 -7.63 25.31 25.61
CA SER A 786 -8.06 25.71 24.26
C SER A 786 -8.49 27.18 24.10
N GLN A 787 -8.63 27.93 25.20
CA GLN A 787 -8.88 29.39 25.18
C GLN A 787 -7.58 30.22 25.14
N LYS A 788 -6.41 29.58 25.23
CA LYS A 788 -5.09 30.21 25.14
C LYS A 788 -4.39 29.75 23.86
N GLU A 789 -3.56 30.62 23.28
CA GLU A 789 -2.73 30.26 22.14
C GLU A 789 -1.37 29.73 22.65
N VAL A 790 -1.04 28.47 22.34
CA VAL A 790 0.27 27.89 22.64
C VAL A 790 1.33 28.58 21.77
N GLU A 791 2.41 29.04 22.40
CA GLU A 791 3.56 29.69 21.77
C GLU A 791 4.65 28.66 21.42
N ALA A 792 4.95 27.75 22.35
CA ALA A 792 6.01 26.76 22.24
C ALA A 792 5.82 25.62 23.25
N VAL A 793 6.44 24.47 22.97
CA VAL A 793 6.67 23.38 23.92
C VAL A 793 8.17 23.25 24.13
N TYR A 794 8.62 23.23 25.39
CA TYR A 794 10.03 23.08 25.74
C TYR A 794 10.28 21.85 26.60
N GLY A 795 11.38 21.15 26.35
CA GLY A 795 12.06 20.31 27.35
C GLY A 795 12.97 21.17 28.21
N ILE A 796 13.11 20.82 29.49
CA ILE A 796 13.88 21.58 30.49
C ILE A 796 14.93 20.66 31.11
N GLY A 797 16.20 20.90 30.79
CA GLY A 797 17.33 20.16 31.34
C GLY A 797 17.60 20.50 32.82
N GLU A 798 18.33 19.63 33.52
CA GLU A 798 18.64 19.79 34.96
C GLU A 798 19.35 21.11 35.30
N ASN A 799 20.11 21.65 34.35
CA ASN A 799 20.81 22.93 34.45
C ASN A 799 19.93 24.16 34.14
N GLY A 800 18.65 23.96 33.79
CA GLY A 800 17.69 25.00 33.41
C GLY A 800 17.75 25.45 31.95
N GLN A 801 18.50 24.77 31.08
CA GLN A 801 18.46 25.01 29.63
C GLN A 801 17.11 24.56 29.03
N LEU A 802 16.65 25.27 28.00
CA LEU A 802 15.41 25.00 27.29
C LEU A 802 15.70 24.44 25.88
N GLU A 803 15.18 23.25 25.59
CA GLU A 803 15.17 22.64 24.27
C GLU A 803 13.77 22.84 23.64
N SER A 804 13.68 23.31 22.40
CA SER A 804 12.38 23.61 21.76
C SER A 804 11.90 22.44 20.91
N PHE A 805 10.72 21.92 21.22
CA PHE A 805 10.11 20.81 20.48
C PHE A 805 9.21 21.34 19.36
N GLN A 806 9.21 20.63 18.22
CA GLN A 806 8.15 20.76 17.22
C GLN A 806 6.92 20.04 17.75
N PHE A 807 5.76 20.70 17.72
CA PHE A 807 4.51 20.18 18.25
C PHE A 807 3.37 20.38 17.26
N GLN A 808 2.40 19.47 17.30
CA GLN A 808 1.11 19.61 16.64
C GLN A 808 0.05 19.98 17.69
N LEU A 809 -1.04 20.59 17.24
CA LEU A 809 -2.18 20.98 18.07
C LEU A 809 -3.42 20.31 17.46
N ASN A 810 -4.24 19.64 18.27
CA ASN A 810 -5.42 18.92 17.79
C ASN A 810 -6.53 19.86 17.28
N GLU A 811 -7.50 19.33 16.53
CA GLU A 811 -8.48 20.13 15.78
C GLU A 811 -9.33 21.08 16.66
N ASP A 812 -9.62 20.72 17.91
CA ASP A 812 -10.35 21.55 18.89
C ASP A 812 -9.45 22.38 19.81
N LYS A 813 -8.13 22.27 19.65
CA LYS A 813 -7.07 22.92 20.44
C LYS A 813 -7.03 22.54 21.92
N SER A 814 -7.59 21.39 22.31
CA SER A 814 -7.55 20.87 23.68
C SER A 814 -6.27 20.11 24.06
N ALA A 815 -5.39 19.78 23.12
CA ALA A 815 -4.12 19.09 23.41
C ALA A 815 -3.00 19.45 22.43
N VAL A 816 -1.75 19.47 22.94
CA VAL A 816 -0.52 19.49 22.13
C VAL A 816 0.09 18.10 22.07
N THR A 817 0.67 17.75 20.92
CA THR A 817 1.33 16.46 20.69
C THR A 817 2.74 16.69 20.13
N PHE A 818 3.75 16.03 20.69
CA PHE A 818 5.14 16.09 20.23
C PHE A 818 5.84 14.73 20.44
N THR A 819 7.00 14.53 19.85
CA THR A 819 7.77 13.28 19.96
C THR A 819 9.07 13.50 20.72
N THR A 820 9.42 12.59 21.63
CA THR A 820 10.70 12.60 22.37
C THR A 820 11.26 11.19 22.51
N SER A 821 12.58 11.05 22.61
CA SER A 821 13.27 9.81 22.99
C SER A 821 13.77 9.81 24.43
N HIS A 822 13.63 10.93 25.16
CA HIS A 822 14.04 11.08 26.55
C HIS A 822 12.87 11.53 27.44
N PHE A 823 12.95 11.31 28.75
CA PHE A 823 11.95 11.80 29.71
C PHE A 823 12.58 12.75 30.72
N SER A 824 11.92 13.89 30.91
CA SER A 824 12.43 15.04 31.67
C SER A 824 11.25 15.94 32.08
N THR A 825 11.55 17.17 32.52
CA THR A 825 10.53 18.20 32.71
C THR A 825 10.17 18.85 31.38
N TYR A 826 8.88 18.92 31.07
CA TYR A 826 8.35 19.63 29.90
C TYR A 826 7.50 20.84 30.31
N GLY A 827 7.56 21.91 29.52
CA GLY A 827 6.79 23.14 29.71
C GLY A 827 6.07 23.59 28.45
N VAL A 828 4.74 23.66 28.52
CA VAL A 828 3.89 24.27 27.49
C VAL A 828 3.77 25.76 27.80
N VAL A 829 4.20 26.62 26.87
CA VAL A 829 4.14 28.08 27.00
C VAL A 829 2.97 28.64 26.21
N TYR A 830 2.25 29.60 26.81
CA TYR A 830 1.15 30.33 26.20
C TYR A 830 1.54 31.77 25.87
N LYS A 831 1.02 32.30 24.76
CA LYS A 831 1.24 33.70 24.37
C LYS A 831 0.58 34.64 25.39
N SER A 832 1.39 35.51 25.99
CA SER A 832 0.92 36.44 27.02
C SER A 832 -0.04 37.49 26.45
N ALA A 833 -1.26 37.57 27.01
CA ALA A 833 -2.22 38.60 26.64
C ALA A 833 -1.71 40.00 27.00
N ALA A 834 -1.73 40.92 26.03
CA ALA A 834 -1.20 42.27 26.21
C ALA A 834 -1.96 43.06 27.29
N LYS A 835 -1.29 43.38 28.40
CA LYS A 835 -1.84 44.19 29.51
C LYS A 835 -2.14 45.61 29.04
N ILE A 836 -3.42 45.91 28.84
CA ILE A 836 -3.90 47.30 28.68
C ILE A 836 -3.90 47.94 30.07
N GLU A 837 -2.90 48.76 30.38
CA GLU A 837 -2.88 49.56 31.62
C GLU A 837 -3.93 50.68 31.56
N GLU A 838 -5.01 50.53 32.32
CA GLU A 838 -6.08 51.54 32.41
C GLU A 838 -5.63 52.75 33.25
N LYS A 839 -5.00 53.73 32.59
CA LYS A 839 -4.61 55.00 33.24
C LYS A 839 -5.83 55.83 33.64
N LYS A 840 -6.13 55.86 34.94
CA LYS A 840 -7.02 56.86 35.55
C LYS A 840 -6.56 58.28 35.17
N ASN A 841 -7.46 59.04 34.56
CA ASN A 841 -7.26 60.45 34.27
C ASN A 841 -7.30 61.28 35.56
N ASP A 842 -6.19 61.96 35.87
CA ASP A 842 -6.19 63.09 36.80
C ASP A 842 -5.55 64.32 36.14
N LYS A 843 -6.12 65.50 36.37
CA LYS A 843 -5.88 66.69 35.53
C LYS A 843 -4.63 67.47 35.94
N LYS A 844 -3.70 67.69 35.01
CA LYS A 844 -2.95 68.96 34.90
C LYS A 844 -2.29 69.17 33.51
N LEU A 845 -2.11 70.44 33.16
CA LEU A 845 -1.52 70.95 31.91
C LEU A 845 -0.05 71.43 32.17
N PRO A 846 0.75 71.77 31.14
CA PRO A 846 2.09 71.18 30.96
C PRO A 846 3.26 72.11 31.28
N SER A 847 4.49 71.59 31.19
CA SER A 847 5.70 72.42 31.06
C SER A 847 6.81 71.77 30.21
N THR A 848 7.08 72.37 29.05
CA THR A 848 8.41 72.72 28.47
C THR A 848 9.65 71.80 28.63
N GLY A 849 10.28 71.47 27.50
CA GLY A 849 11.66 70.95 27.37
C GLY A 849 11.72 69.88 26.26
N GLN A 850 12.26 70.13 25.07
CA GLN A 850 13.69 70.09 24.70
C GLN A 850 14.38 68.77 25.13
N SER A 851 14.97 67.95 24.24
CA SER A 851 15.25 68.17 22.80
C SER A 851 15.55 66.86 22.03
N ILE A 852 15.20 66.81 20.72
CA ILE A 852 16.07 66.49 19.55
C ILE A 852 17.06 65.29 19.66
N SER A 853 17.18 64.32 18.73
CA SER A 853 16.50 64.07 17.44
C SER A 853 17.03 62.77 16.75
N ILE A 854 16.17 62.04 16.00
CA ILE A 854 16.33 61.32 14.69
C ILE A 854 17.72 60.68 14.38
N ALA A 855 17.87 59.43 13.90
CA ALA A 855 17.03 58.58 13.02
C ALA A 855 16.90 57.12 13.53
N THR A 856 16.12 56.19 12.95
CA THR A 856 15.40 56.10 11.65
C THR A 856 14.07 55.35 11.92
N MET A 857 12.86 55.86 11.64
CA MET A 857 12.17 56.03 10.33
C MET A 857 12.08 54.74 9.50
N VAL A 858 10.95 54.30 8.90
CA VAL A 858 9.49 54.64 8.93
C VAL A 858 8.79 53.27 8.67
N GLY A 859 7.78 52.81 9.41
CA GLY A 859 6.35 53.21 9.35
C GLY A 859 5.56 52.21 8.47
N GLY A 860 4.28 51.89 8.68
CA GLY A 860 3.23 52.58 9.45
C GLY A 860 2.36 53.47 8.55
N VAL A 861 1.03 53.57 8.70
CA VAL A 861 0.11 52.94 9.67
C VAL A 861 -1.37 53.24 9.27
N LEU A 862 -2.35 52.59 9.93
CA LEU A 862 -3.76 53.01 10.16
C LEU A 862 -4.87 52.88 9.07
N LEU A 863 -5.95 52.20 9.50
CA LEU A 863 -7.40 52.57 9.48
C LEU A 863 -8.35 52.27 8.29
N THR A 864 -9.42 51.52 8.65
CA THR A 864 -10.84 51.63 8.19
C THR A 864 -11.16 51.29 6.72
N LEU A 865 -12.25 50.58 6.36
CA LEU A 865 -13.65 50.66 6.83
C LEU A 865 -14.41 49.30 6.74
N PHE A 866 -15.67 49.32 7.19
CA PHE A 866 -16.83 48.44 6.88
C PHE A 866 -16.77 47.62 5.57
N GLY A 867 -17.43 46.46 5.42
CA GLY A 867 -18.32 45.75 6.35
C GLY A 867 -19.65 45.30 5.71
N PHE A 868 -19.88 43.98 5.60
CA PHE A 868 -21.14 43.32 5.18
C PHE A 868 -21.23 41.96 5.91
N GLY A 869 -22.38 41.45 6.37
CA GLY A 869 -23.72 42.06 6.34
C GLY A 869 -24.84 41.13 6.84
N TYR A 870 -24.61 40.30 7.87
CA TYR A 870 -25.57 39.29 8.32
C TYR A 870 -26.73 39.89 9.14
N ASN A 871 -27.93 40.01 8.56
CA ASN A 871 -29.19 39.57 9.20
C ASN A 871 -30.46 39.66 8.34
N ILE A 872 -31.47 38.86 8.71
CA ILE A 872 -32.83 38.83 8.15
C ILE A 872 -33.83 39.39 9.19
N LYS A 873 -34.91 40.04 8.72
CA LYS A 873 -36.03 40.67 9.50
C LYS A 873 -35.59 41.91 10.31
N LYS A 874 -36.31 43.03 10.26
CA LYS A 874 -37.75 43.13 10.62
C LYS A 874 -38.47 44.27 9.88
N ARG A 875 -39.80 44.12 9.68
CA ARG A 875 -40.68 45.09 8.97
C ARG A 875 -40.92 46.38 9.78
N ARG A 876 -41.00 47.54 9.10
CA ARG A 876 -42.24 48.34 8.91
C ARG A 876 -41.98 49.74 8.32
N ASN A 877 -42.87 50.12 7.39
CA ASN A 877 -43.28 51.49 6.99
C ASN A 877 -42.17 52.47 6.52
N HIS A 878 -42.44 53.41 5.61
CA HIS A 878 -43.74 53.88 5.11
C HIS A 878 -43.74 54.12 3.59
#